data_AF-A0A8H8JDE1-F1
#
_entry.id   AF-A0A8H8JDE1-F1
#
_cell.length_a   1.000
_cell.length_b   1.000
_cell.length_c   1.000
_cell.angle_alpha   90.00
_cell.angle_beta   90.00
_cell.angle_gamma   90.00
#
_symmetry.space_group_name_H-M   'P 1'
#
loop_
_entity.id
_entity.type
_entity.pdbx_description
1 polymer ?
#
loop_
_entity_poly.entity_id
_entity_poly.type
_entity_poly.pdbx_seq_one_letter_code
_entity_poly.pdbx_strand_id
1 'polypeptide(L)'
;MFSPAAQSARQSILKSVLELPPGLDCNDLNNGNFVTMEPDITALDPEQLAGADCTAFYDLEELEELYQSYRSTNIKISALSFLADITVDAGFVPDSVSVMTLLVPAHHATQQFSHKIQGLKSISLQLNGIECGHPSLVAQRDSLKYAVDLDVESLVQGAWDYYRSERDHGLLTVQCGLRVADVESNHLVRPFSSPLALSVIILTAVIHTIMGVGRESCNYILSALRCALAMAASIQTVQSTRCISEHLKDIPTTLPTALHYLNLSPRFHTYTVCPKCSALYDEQSGLAIPQACTKQDLDGFTCNEGLYSTHYRGGKVRSRPTARYSHFPLENWLSELLLRPGIEDMIESTVPSSSSVLWDVWNAPYLCTFHDREHNNFFDAPPGELRLAMLVFHDYFNPYTMKLTGRTCSVGCVFMVCLNLPSDIRYDPSYAYLASIIPGPDEASMADLHNFMRPIVDNLEELYDPGIWIPRTHKFPRGRKVRVVAPISCLDTPAARAFGGFTPHNHMCFCNMCMAQLLQMRRNTLEGIQLRDISSHREQVAKWQEAPSLSQQRHIYDLYGIRHSEWLRFSWWDPFVGMPVGPMHWSRNICEKQLRECMDWNWKNLTGVPSAPSLPFGPVSDLEYEWGKKALHCLNTQDFMASKLTSGLTHYLCRQLGIYEAGVSVEGMLLVLDEWRKDTEIIGADGELIDKAEGRAKKESVALARSHFYLSKAGTASYVDSHINAPELLALCQKFGLETGGKKKELAERLFTYHSRIKVNYLPETYPTKKASVSVLGGDILIEVQNDMGRTTLPRWLKHPPKHFANASSKSLKAEEWKSLATVSFVFTLVRVWGNLPSTNELRQRLDHFLHLVLCVRILAFQSLVESDIDAFEHHYHTYLDGLTKLYPYEKRTSVQHAGLHIPTFLRALGPSTRYSESTCEMFIGLLQDISTNFKFGTSS
;
A
#
# COMPACT_ATOMS: atom_id res chain seq x y z
N MET A 1 -49.98 -32.23 43.15
CA MET A 1 -48.67 -32.86 43.48
C MET A 1 -47.58 -31.96 42.92
N PHE A 2 -46.95 -31.17 43.78
CA PHE A 2 -45.80 -30.34 43.38
C PHE A 2 -44.57 -31.23 43.20
N SER A 3 -43.63 -30.80 42.36
CA SER A 3 -42.39 -31.55 42.16
C SER A 3 -41.51 -31.46 43.44
N PRO A 4 -40.79 -32.53 43.81
CA PRO A 4 -39.87 -32.53 44.94
C PRO A 4 -38.80 -31.42 44.88
N ALA A 5 -38.51 -30.88 43.69
CA ALA A 5 -37.57 -29.79 43.48
C ALA A 5 -38.10 -28.44 44.02
N ALA A 6 -39.40 -28.18 43.92
CA ALA A 6 -40.02 -26.95 44.45
C ALA A 6 -40.02 -26.92 45.98
N GLN A 7 -40.20 -28.09 46.62
CA GLN A 7 -40.19 -28.23 48.08
C GLN A 7 -38.77 -28.08 48.66
N SER A 8 -37.75 -28.54 47.92
CA SER A 8 -36.34 -28.35 48.28
C SER A 8 -35.85 -26.90 48.10
N ALA A 9 -36.38 -26.17 47.10
CA ALA A 9 -36.08 -24.75 46.90
C ALA A 9 -36.69 -23.89 48.02
N ARG A 10 -37.93 -24.19 48.44
CA ARG A 10 -38.63 -23.53 49.55
C ARG A 10 -37.87 -23.68 50.88
N GLN A 11 -37.33 -24.86 51.18
CA GLN A 11 -36.49 -25.09 52.38
C GLN A 11 -35.13 -24.40 52.33
N SER A 12 -34.56 -24.17 51.14
CA SER A 12 -33.26 -23.51 50.99
C SER A 12 -33.34 -21.98 51.12
N ILE A 13 -34.48 -21.38 50.73
CA ILE A 13 -34.69 -19.92 50.76
C ILE A 13 -35.02 -19.43 52.18
N LEU A 14 -35.78 -20.22 52.94
CA LEU A 14 -36.10 -19.93 54.35
C LEU A 14 -34.90 -20.02 55.31
N LYS A 15 -33.79 -20.63 54.88
CA LYS A 15 -32.54 -20.73 55.67
C LYS A 15 -31.70 -19.45 55.70
N SER A 16 -32.07 -18.42 54.93
CA SER A 16 -31.20 -17.25 54.66
C SER A 16 -31.74 -15.88 55.12
N VAL A 17 -32.79 -15.82 55.93
CA VAL A 17 -33.34 -14.53 56.41
C VAL A 17 -32.69 -14.14 57.75
N LEU A 18 -31.76 -13.18 57.69
CA LEU A 18 -31.08 -12.58 58.84
C LEU A 18 -31.90 -11.40 59.40
N GLU A 19 -32.18 -11.40 60.71
CA GLU A 19 -32.64 -10.21 61.45
C GLU A 19 -31.46 -9.45 62.07
N LEU A 20 -31.55 -8.11 62.10
CA LEU A 20 -30.70 -7.25 62.93
C LEU A 20 -31.19 -7.31 64.40
N PRO A 21 -30.32 -7.54 65.40
CA PRO A 21 -30.75 -7.57 66.80
C PRO A 21 -30.97 -6.14 67.33
N PRO A 22 -31.85 -5.95 68.34
CA PRO A 22 -32.13 -4.63 68.89
C PRO A 22 -30.96 -4.13 69.75
N GLY A 23 -30.34 -3.01 69.36
CA GLY A 23 -29.41 -2.25 70.21
C GLY A 23 -28.02 -1.90 69.65
N LEU A 24 -27.73 -2.08 68.36
CA LEU A 24 -26.44 -1.70 67.76
C LEU A 24 -26.56 -0.42 66.93
N ASP A 25 -25.68 0.55 67.21
CA ASP A 25 -25.54 1.81 66.47
C ASP A 25 -24.68 1.61 65.21
N CYS A 26 -24.94 2.44 64.20
CA CYS A 26 -24.65 2.24 62.78
C CYS A 26 -23.16 2.28 62.33
N ASN A 27 -22.18 2.11 63.23
CA ASN A 27 -20.77 2.36 62.91
C ASN A 27 -19.78 1.16 63.02
N ASP A 28 -20.21 -0.07 63.35
CA ASP A 28 -19.28 -1.22 63.52
C ASP A 28 -19.58 -2.43 62.61
N LEU A 29 -19.74 -2.21 61.29
CA LEU A 29 -20.09 -3.24 60.29
C LEU A 29 -18.93 -4.10 59.73
N ASN A 30 -17.80 -4.26 60.43
CA ASN A 30 -16.61 -4.91 59.84
C ASN A 30 -16.21 -6.30 60.36
N ASN A 31 -16.96 -6.94 61.27
CA ASN A 31 -16.60 -8.30 61.73
C ASN A 31 -17.78 -9.26 61.64
N GLY A 32 -17.90 -9.93 60.49
CA GLY A 32 -18.95 -10.88 60.16
C GLY A 32 -18.97 -12.14 61.03
N ASN A 33 -19.81 -12.14 62.05
CA ASN A 33 -20.27 -13.35 62.74
C ASN A 33 -21.78 -13.28 62.92
N PHE A 34 -22.53 -14.04 62.11
CA PHE A 34 -23.97 -14.26 62.29
C PHE A 34 -24.20 -15.66 62.89
N VAL A 35 -25.06 -15.76 63.90
CA VAL A 35 -25.57 -17.02 64.45
C VAL A 35 -27.04 -17.17 64.03
N THR A 36 -27.37 -18.28 63.41
CA THR A 36 -28.73 -18.65 62.95
C THR A 36 -29.59 -19.19 64.09
N MET A 37 -30.79 -18.65 64.29
CA MET A 37 -31.88 -19.33 65.00
C MET A 37 -33.02 -19.61 64.01
N GLU A 38 -33.53 -20.84 64.00
CA GLU A 38 -34.70 -21.26 63.20
C GLU A 38 -35.99 -20.69 63.82
N PRO A 39 -36.86 -20.01 63.06
CA PRO A 39 -38.20 -19.70 63.52
C PRO A 39 -39.07 -20.95 63.44
N ASP A 40 -39.76 -21.27 64.53
CA ASP A 40 -40.74 -22.36 64.62
C ASP A 40 -42.01 -21.96 63.84
N ILE A 41 -41.99 -22.13 62.51
CA ILE A 41 -43.16 -22.01 61.65
C ILE A 41 -43.85 -23.38 61.62
N THR A 42 -44.54 -23.73 62.70
CA THR A 42 -45.63 -24.71 62.60
C THR A 42 -46.65 -24.17 61.60
N ALA A 43 -46.84 -24.94 60.52
CA ALA A 43 -47.62 -24.62 59.32
C ALA A 43 -48.91 -23.82 59.59
N LEU A 44 -48.96 -22.60 59.04
CA LEU A 44 -50.20 -21.89 58.76
C LEU A 44 -51.04 -22.78 57.82
N ASP A 45 -52.14 -23.35 58.33
CA ASP A 45 -53.10 -24.10 57.53
C ASP A 45 -54.09 -23.11 56.88
N PRO A 46 -54.09 -22.94 55.55
CA PRO A 46 -54.98 -22.00 54.87
C PRO A 46 -56.47 -22.35 55.06
N GLU A 47 -56.81 -23.60 55.41
CA GLU A 47 -58.17 -24.02 55.75
C GLU A 47 -58.63 -23.54 57.15
N GLN A 48 -57.70 -23.10 58.00
CA GLN A 48 -57.97 -22.59 59.36
C GLN A 48 -57.98 -21.05 59.45
N LEU A 49 -57.53 -20.37 58.39
CA LEU A 49 -57.57 -18.91 58.28
C LEU A 49 -58.97 -18.45 57.83
N ALA A 50 -59.52 -17.41 58.46
CA ALA A 50 -60.86 -16.89 58.15
C ALA A 50 -60.82 -15.50 57.52
N GLY A 51 -61.66 -15.27 56.51
CA GLY A 51 -61.85 -13.95 55.90
C GLY A 51 -60.60 -13.45 55.18
N ALA A 52 -60.12 -12.26 55.56
CA ALA A 52 -59.03 -11.55 54.89
C ALA A 52 -57.68 -12.29 54.93
N ASP A 53 -57.39 -13.04 55.99
CA ASP A 53 -56.10 -13.73 56.15
C ASP A 53 -55.92 -14.94 55.22
N CYS A 54 -57.01 -15.62 54.84
CA CYS A 54 -56.95 -16.72 53.87
C CYS A 54 -56.62 -16.18 52.46
N THR A 55 -57.23 -15.06 52.08
CA THR A 55 -56.93 -14.36 50.82
C THR A 55 -55.49 -13.85 50.81
N ALA A 56 -55.05 -13.21 51.90
CA ALA A 56 -53.70 -12.71 52.05
C ALA A 56 -52.63 -13.82 51.94
N PHE A 57 -52.91 -15.03 52.45
CA PHE A 57 -52.00 -16.18 52.31
C PHE A 57 -51.71 -16.52 50.84
N TYR A 58 -52.76 -16.64 50.01
CA TYR A 58 -52.61 -16.97 48.59
C TYR A 58 -52.02 -15.83 47.77
N ASP A 59 -52.42 -14.58 48.04
CA ASP A 59 -51.87 -13.40 47.38
C ASP A 59 -50.36 -13.25 47.65
N LEU A 60 -49.92 -13.53 48.89
CA LEU A 60 -48.49 -13.52 49.25
C LEU A 60 -47.71 -14.64 48.56
N GLU A 61 -48.28 -15.84 48.46
CA GLU A 61 -47.63 -16.98 47.77
C GLU A 61 -47.45 -16.69 46.27
N GLU A 62 -48.46 -16.12 45.60
CA GLU A 62 -48.39 -15.73 44.18
C GLU A 62 -47.34 -14.62 43.95
N LEU A 63 -47.31 -13.60 44.81
CA LEU A 63 -46.33 -12.51 44.72
C LEU A 63 -44.91 -12.99 45.01
N GLU A 64 -44.74 -13.96 45.90
CA GLU A 64 -43.44 -14.57 46.20
C GLU A 64 -42.91 -15.38 45.00
N GLU A 65 -43.76 -16.16 44.33
CA GLU A 65 -43.39 -16.87 43.09
C GLU A 65 -43.01 -15.89 41.96
N LEU A 66 -43.78 -14.81 41.81
CA LEU A 66 -43.51 -13.78 40.81
C LEU A 66 -42.19 -13.05 41.11
N TYR A 67 -41.91 -12.74 42.36
CA TYR A 67 -40.64 -12.15 42.80
C TYR A 67 -39.45 -13.04 42.47
N GLN A 68 -39.54 -14.36 42.73
CA GLN A 68 -38.47 -15.31 42.39
C GLN A 68 -38.20 -15.38 40.88
N SER A 69 -39.26 -15.33 40.06
CA SER A 69 -39.13 -15.26 38.60
C SER A 69 -38.33 -14.03 38.17
N TYR A 70 -38.66 -12.84 38.66
CA TYR A 70 -37.90 -11.62 38.39
C TYR A 70 -36.47 -11.69 38.94
N ARG A 71 -36.26 -12.20 40.15
CA ARG A 71 -34.93 -12.31 40.76
C ARG A 71 -34.00 -13.21 39.94
N SER A 72 -34.51 -14.31 39.39
CA SER A 72 -33.75 -15.26 38.56
C SER A 72 -33.29 -14.70 37.20
N THR A 73 -33.95 -13.65 36.69
CA THR A 73 -33.52 -13.01 35.42
C THR A 73 -32.24 -12.20 35.61
N ASN A 74 -31.15 -12.64 34.97
CA ASN A 74 -29.84 -11.99 35.08
C ASN A 74 -29.78 -10.75 34.17
N ILE A 75 -29.47 -9.58 34.74
CA ILE A 75 -29.28 -8.33 33.98
C ILE A 75 -27.83 -7.90 34.06
N LYS A 76 -27.18 -7.79 32.89
CA LYS A 76 -25.83 -7.23 32.79
C LYS A 76 -25.89 -5.71 32.84
N ILE A 77 -25.61 -5.12 34.00
CA ILE A 77 -25.54 -3.67 34.19
C ILE A 77 -24.54 -3.02 33.21
N SER A 78 -23.43 -3.70 32.92
CA SER A 78 -22.42 -3.24 31.95
C SER A 78 -22.89 -3.21 30.48
N ALA A 79 -24.09 -3.71 30.19
CA ALA A 79 -24.71 -3.64 28.87
C ALA A 79 -25.73 -2.50 28.76
N LEU A 80 -25.96 -1.72 29.83
CA LEU A 80 -26.82 -0.55 29.79
C LEU A 80 -26.17 0.59 28.98
N SER A 81 -27.00 1.34 28.27
CA SER A 81 -26.58 2.47 27.45
C SER A 81 -27.32 3.72 27.92
N PHE A 82 -26.58 4.83 28.09
CA PHE A 82 -27.08 6.07 28.68
C PHE A 82 -27.12 7.20 27.64
N LEU A 83 -28.03 8.16 27.83
CA LEU A 83 -28.14 9.38 27.01
C LEU A 83 -26.98 10.32 27.35
N ALA A 84 -26.31 10.85 26.32
CA ALA A 84 -25.03 11.57 26.44
C ALA A 84 -25.13 12.98 27.08
N ASP A 85 -26.31 13.61 27.10
CA ASP A 85 -26.44 15.06 27.28
C ASP A 85 -27.04 15.53 28.63
N ILE A 86 -27.14 14.66 29.64
CA ILE A 86 -27.81 15.05 30.90
C ILE A 86 -26.76 15.45 31.95
N THR A 87 -26.62 16.76 32.19
CA THR A 87 -25.86 17.31 33.32
C THR A 87 -26.60 17.02 34.62
N VAL A 88 -26.05 16.14 35.46
CA VAL A 88 -26.65 15.79 36.74
C VAL A 88 -25.94 16.52 37.89
N ASP A 89 -26.70 17.33 38.65
CA ASP A 89 -26.22 18.14 39.77
C ASP A 89 -25.62 17.30 40.91
N ALA A 90 -24.69 17.89 41.67
CA ALA A 90 -23.94 17.24 42.74
C ALA A 90 -24.78 16.73 43.95
N GLY A 91 -26.07 17.09 44.00
CA GLY A 91 -27.04 16.63 45.01
C GLY A 91 -28.02 15.55 44.54
N PHE A 92 -27.76 14.91 43.39
CA PHE A 92 -28.71 13.95 42.80
C PHE A 92 -28.79 12.63 43.57
N VAL A 93 -30.01 12.25 43.94
CA VAL A 93 -30.32 10.96 44.57
C VAL A 93 -30.83 10.00 43.49
N PRO A 94 -30.16 8.86 43.25
CA PRO A 94 -30.54 7.93 42.19
C PRO A 94 -31.79 7.15 42.57
N ASP A 95 -32.95 7.60 42.11
CA ASP A 95 -34.16 6.79 42.12
C ASP A 95 -34.38 6.07 40.78
N SER A 96 -35.16 5.01 40.85
CA SER A 96 -35.57 4.22 39.68
C SER A 96 -36.20 5.02 38.53
N VAL A 97 -36.88 6.14 38.76
CA VAL A 97 -37.49 6.93 37.67
C VAL A 97 -36.38 7.72 36.98
N SER A 98 -35.54 8.36 37.77
CA SER A 98 -34.45 9.20 37.33
C SER A 98 -33.39 8.39 36.57
N VAL A 99 -32.97 7.22 37.07
CA VAL A 99 -32.04 6.32 36.35
C VAL A 99 -32.64 5.83 35.03
N MET A 100 -33.93 5.52 35.02
CA MET A 100 -34.62 5.09 33.79
C MET A 100 -34.71 6.19 32.73
N THR A 101 -34.84 7.45 33.14
CA THR A 101 -34.80 8.59 32.20
C THR A 101 -33.41 8.86 31.61
N LEU A 102 -32.35 8.37 32.25
CA LEU A 102 -30.97 8.47 31.74
C LEU A 102 -30.64 7.38 30.72
N LEU A 103 -31.44 6.32 30.59
CA LEU A 103 -31.16 5.19 29.70
C LEU A 103 -31.73 5.40 28.29
N VAL A 104 -31.04 4.87 27.28
CA VAL A 104 -31.52 4.88 25.89
C VAL A 104 -32.74 3.96 25.76
N PRO A 105 -33.96 4.47 25.51
CA PRO A 105 -35.20 3.67 25.62
C PRO A 105 -35.30 2.52 24.61
N ALA A 106 -34.66 2.66 23.45
CA ALA A 106 -34.69 1.67 22.37
C ALA A 106 -33.67 0.53 22.57
N HIS A 107 -32.79 0.60 23.57
CA HIS A 107 -31.75 -0.39 23.78
C HIS A 107 -32.30 -1.65 24.46
N HIS A 108 -31.99 -2.84 23.93
CA HIS A 108 -32.55 -4.11 24.45
C HIS A 108 -32.24 -4.34 25.93
N ALA A 109 -31.00 -4.07 26.38
CA ALA A 109 -30.66 -4.18 27.80
C ALA A 109 -31.43 -3.18 28.67
N THR A 110 -31.71 -1.98 28.16
CA THR A 110 -32.55 -0.98 28.83
C THR A 110 -33.98 -1.47 28.95
N GLN A 111 -34.55 -2.07 27.90
CA GLN A 111 -35.90 -2.63 27.94
C GLN A 111 -36.02 -3.78 28.94
N GLN A 112 -35.04 -4.67 28.99
CA GLN A 112 -34.98 -5.75 29.99
C GLN A 112 -34.86 -5.22 31.42
N PHE A 113 -33.98 -4.25 31.65
CA PHE A 113 -33.83 -3.57 32.93
C PHE A 113 -35.11 -2.84 33.35
N SER A 114 -35.72 -2.12 32.41
CA SER A 114 -36.98 -1.41 32.58
C SER A 114 -38.10 -2.35 33.01
N HIS A 115 -38.26 -3.46 32.29
CA HIS A 115 -39.28 -4.46 32.56
C HIS A 115 -39.09 -5.10 33.94
N LYS A 116 -37.84 -5.41 34.34
CA LYS A 116 -37.56 -5.97 35.66
C LYS A 116 -37.87 -4.99 36.78
N ILE A 117 -37.42 -3.73 36.67
CA ILE A 117 -37.68 -2.69 37.68
C ILE A 117 -39.18 -2.41 37.82
N GLN A 118 -39.91 -2.30 36.69
CA GLN A 118 -41.35 -2.08 36.71
C GLN A 118 -42.11 -3.27 37.32
N GLY A 119 -41.69 -4.50 37.00
CA GLY A 119 -42.24 -5.72 37.60
C GLY A 119 -42.07 -5.78 39.12
N LEU A 120 -40.84 -5.55 39.60
CA LEU A 120 -40.55 -5.52 41.04
C LEU A 120 -41.32 -4.42 41.78
N LYS A 121 -41.43 -3.23 41.18
CA LYS A 121 -42.26 -2.14 41.75
C LYS A 121 -43.74 -2.48 41.82
N SER A 122 -44.27 -3.18 40.81
CA SER A 122 -45.66 -3.65 40.82
C SER A 122 -45.90 -4.59 42.00
N ILE A 123 -44.96 -5.50 42.26
CA ILE A 123 -45.01 -6.41 43.42
C ILE A 123 -45.01 -5.61 44.73
N SER A 124 -44.09 -4.65 44.89
CA SER A 124 -44.03 -3.81 46.11
C SER A 124 -45.33 -3.02 46.35
N LEU A 125 -45.97 -2.52 45.29
CA LEU A 125 -47.27 -1.84 45.37
C LEU A 125 -48.40 -2.80 45.76
N GLN A 126 -48.43 -4.00 45.21
CA GLN A 126 -49.43 -5.01 45.55
C GLN A 126 -49.28 -5.47 47.00
N LEU A 127 -48.05 -5.69 47.47
CA LEU A 127 -47.77 -6.04 48.88
C LEU A 127 -48.29 -4.97 49.86
N ASN A 128 -48.19 -3.68 49.52
CA ASN A 128 -48.75 -2.59 50.34
C ASN A 128 -50.29 -2.64 50.47
N GLY A 129 -50.97 -3.23 49.48
CA GLY A 129 -52.42 -3.32 49.44
C GLY A 129 -53.00 -4.54 50.17
N ILE A 130 -52.17 -5.47 50.63
CA ILE A 130 -52.63 -6.70 51.30
C ILE A 130 -52.90 -6.41 52.79
N GLU A 131 -54.17 -6.52 53.18
CA GLU A 131 -54.62 -6.46 54.57
C GLU A 131 -54.43 -7.84 55.24
N CYS A 132 -53.48 -7.94 56.16
CA CYS A 132 -53.21 -9.14 56.97
C CYS A 132 -53.59 -8.87 58.44
N GLY A 133 -54.37 -9.76 59.04
CA GLY A 133 -54.67 -9.79 60.48
C GLY A 133 -53.78 -10.76 61.27
N HIS A 134 -53.26 -11.81 60.63
CA HIS A 134 -52.44 -12.83 61.29
C HIS A 134 -50.97 -12.40 61.41
N PRO A 135 -50.34 -12.45 62.61
CA PRO A 135 -48.98 -11.96 62.84
C PRO A 135 -47.90 -12.54 61.91
N SER A 136 -47.98 -13.84 61.61
CA SER A 136 -47.03 -14.51 60.71
C SER A 136 -47.17 -14.07 59.25
N LEU A 137 -48.38 -13.73 58.78
CA LEU A 137 -48.61 -13.21 57.43
C LEU A 137 -48.15 -11.76 57.30
N VAL A 138 -48.34 -10.96 58.36
CA VAL A 138 -47.76 -9.61 58.46
C VAL A 138 -46.24 -9.67 58.35
N ALA A 139 -45.59 -10.56 59.10
CA ALA A 139 -44.14 -10.74 59.05
C ALA A 139 -43.65 -11.20 57.66
N GLN A 140 -44.37 -12.12 57.00
CA GLN A 140 -44.04 -12.58 55.65
C GLN A 140 -44.17 -11.46 54.61
N ARG A 141 -45.28 -10.70 54.63
CA ARG A 141 -45.51 -9.55 53.75
C ARG A 141 -44.41 -8.51 53.91
N ASP A 142 -44.10 -8.13 55.14
CA ASP A 142 -43.13 -7.08 55.42
C ASP A 142 -41.69 -7.51 55.03
N SER A 143 -41.35 -8.79 55.24
CA SER A 143 -40.07 -9.36 54.81
C SER A 143 -39.93 -9.42 53.29
N LEU A 144 -40.98 -9.89 52.59
CA LEU A 144 -40.99 -9.97 51.14
C LEU A 144 -40.92 -8.57 50.52
N LYS A 145 -41.64 -7.61 51.11
CA LYS A 145 -41.59 -6.20 50.71
C LYS A 145 -40.19 -5.63 50.85
N TYR A 146 -39.54 -5.83 52.00
CA TYR A 146 -38.18 -5.37 52.23
C TYR A 146 -37.21 -5.96 51.20
N ALA A 147 -37.32 -7.25 50.89
CA ALA A 147 -36.48 -7.91 49.88
C ALA A 147 -36.69 -7.33 48.46
N VAL A 148 -37.93 -7.08 48.07
CA VAL A 148 -38.26 -6.48 46.76
C VAL A 148 -37.71 -5.05 46.68
N ASP A 149 -37.92 -4.24 47.71
CA ASP A 149 -37.47 -2.84 47.74
C ASP A 149 -35.93 -2.76 47.71
N LEU A 150 -35.23 -3.63 48.46
CA LEU A 150 -33.76 -3.72 48.46
C LEU A 150 -33.20 -4.14 47.10
N ASP A 151 -33.82 -5.10 46.41
CA ASP A 151 -33.38 -5.52 45.07
C ASP A 151 -33.57 -4.40 44.03
N VAL A 152 -34.65 -3.62 44.13
CA VAL A 152 -34.88 -2.44 43.27
C VAL A 152 -33.79 -1.40 43.54
N GLU A 153 -33.52 -1.06 44.80
CA GLU A 153 -32.48 -0.11 45.18
C GLU A 153 -31.09 -0.57 44.72
N SER A 154 -30.74 -1.84 44.92
CA SER A 154 -29.46 -2.40 44.48
C SER A 154 -29.27 -2.33 42.97
N LEU A 155 -30.30 -2.66 42.18
CA LEU A 155 -30.26 -2.58 40.72
C LEU A 155 -30.13 -1.14 40.21
N VAL A 156 -30.88 -0.21 40.83
CA VAL A 156 -30.83 1.23 40.50
C VAL A 156 -29.47 1.81 40.86
N GLN A 157 -28.96 1.50 42.04
CA GLN A 157 -27.65 1.96 42.52
C GLN A 157 -26.53 1.42 41.65
N GLY A 158 -26.56 0.12 41.29
CA GLY A 158 -25.57 -0.47 40.39
C GLY A 158 -25.57 0.17 38.99
N ALA A 159 -26.75 0.48 38.43
CA ALA A 159 -26.86 1.22 37.17
C ALA A 159 -26.34 2.66 37.29
N TRP A 160 -26.59 3.32 38.41
CA TRP A 160 -26.12 4.68 38.69
C TRP A 160 -24.60 4.75 38.90
N ASP A 161 -24.01 3.80 39.63
CA ASP A 161 -22.56 3.74 39.82
C ASP A 161 -21.84 3.45 38.50
N TYR A 162 -22.43 2.61 37.66
CA TYR A 162 -21.95 2.41 36.30
C TYR A 162 -22.04 3.68 35.46
N TYR A 163 -23.18 4.40 35.49
CA TYR A 163 -23.34 5.71 34.82
C TYR A 163 -22.32 6.75 35.29
N ARG A 164 -22.10 6.90 36.59
CA ARG A 164 -21.08 7.81 37.14
C ARG A 164 -19.69 7.44 36.65
N SER A 165 -19.36 6.15 36.63
CA SER A 165 -18.08 5.67 36.12
C SER A 165 -17.88 5.95 34.61
N GLU A 166 -18.95 5.90 33.81
CA GLU A 166 -18.93 6.25 32.39
C GLU A 166 -18.83 7.76 32.17
N ARG A 167 -19.57 8.56 32.96
CA ARG A 167 -19.58 10.03 32.87
C ARG A 167 -18.24 10.65 33.27
N ASP A 168 -17.68 10.20 34.39
CA ASP A 168 -16.40 10.71 34.91
C ASP A 168 -15.24 10.35 33.95
N HIS A 169 -15.38 9.28 33.16
CA HIS A 169 -14.47 8.95 32.05
C HIS A 169 -14.70 9.75 30.77
N GLY A 170 -15.96 10.07 30.43
CA GLY A 170 -16.27 11.02 29.36
C GLY A 170 -15.61 12.38 29.59
N LEU A 171 -15.53 12.82 30.86
CA LEU A 171 -14.81 14.03 31.29
C LEU A 171 -13.28 13.91 31.18
N LEU A 172 -12.69 12.74 31.50
CA LEU A 172 -11.25 12.46 31.25
C LEU A 172 -10.89 12.50 29.76
N THR A 173 -11.82 12.07 28.90
CA THR A 173 -11.62 12.05 27.43
C THR A 173 -11.61 13.47 26.84
N VAL A 174 -12.43 14.38 27.39
CA VAL A 174 -12.42 15.82 27.04
C VAL A 174 -11.20 16.54 27.62
N GLN A 175 -10.66 16.11 28.77
CA GLN A 175 -9.49 16.70 29.40
C GLN A 175 -8.17 16.52 28.63
N CYS A 176 -8.02 15.47 27.81
CA CYS A 176 -6.78 15.22 27.07
C CYS A 176 -6.64 16.01 25.74
N GLY A 177 -7.67 16.71 25.27
CA GLY A 177 -7.62 17.51 24.03
C GLY A 177 -7.39 16.70 22.74
N LEU A 178 -7.50 15.36 22.79
CA LEU A 178 -7.35 14.46 21.65
C LEU A 178 -8.66 14.32 20.88
N ARG A 179 -8.58 14.17 19.55
CA ARG A 179 -9.75 13.78 18.75
C ARG A 179 -10.13 12.35 19.06
N VAL A 180 -11.42 12.12 19.34
CA VAL A 180 -12.01 10.78 19.45
C VAL A 180 -12.34 10.28 18.04
N ALA A 181 -11.89 9.08 17.71
CA ALA A 181 -12.24 8.44 16.44
C ALA A 181 -13.77 8.27 16.35
N ASP A 182 -14.35 8.69 15.22
CA ASP A 182 -15.79 8.57 14.98
C ASP A 182 -16.15 7.11 14.63
N VAL A 183 -16.21 6.30 15.68
CA VAL A 183 -16.65 4.90 15.58
C VAL A 183 -18.13 4.88 15.93
N GLU A 184 -19.00 4.98 14.92
CA GLU A 184 -20.41 4.68 15.18
C GLU A 184 -20.49 3.28 15.79
N SER A 185 -21.19 3.20 16.90
CA SER A 185 -21.50 1.94 17.58
C SER A 185 -21.87 0.85 16.58
N ASN A 186 -21.41 -0.38 16.80
CA ASN A 186 -21.77 -1.60 16.05
C ASN A 186 -23.27 -1.98 16.12
N HIS A 187 -24.14 -1.00 16.34
CA HIS A 187 -25.58 -1.15 16.29
C HIS A 187 -26.03 -1.18 14.83
N LEU A 188 -27.01 -2.03 14.57
CA LEU A 188 -27.74 -2.00 13.30
C LEU A 188 -28.33 -0.60 13.16
N VAL A 189 -28.11 0.05 12.01
CA VAL A 189 -28.61 1.42 11.73
C VAL A 189 -30.14 1.49 11.90
N ARG A 190 -30.80 0.33 11.80
CA ARG A 190 -32.24 0.19 12.04
C ARG A 190 -32.51 -1.01 12.97
N PRO A 191 -33.32 -0.85 14.04
CA PRO A 191 -33.86 -2.00 14.76
C PRO A 191 -34.77 -2.78 13.81
N PHE A 192 -34.42 -4.05 13.55
CA PHE A 192 -35.23 -4.90 12.66
C PHE A 192 -36.43 -5.45 13.41
N SER A 193 -37.62 -4.98 13.03
CA SER A 193 -38.90 -5.55 13.46
C SER A 193 -39.17 -6.94 12.87
N SER A 194 -38.46 -7.33 11.80
CA SER A 194 -38.68 -8.58 11.07
C SER A 194 -37.43 -9.47 10.99
N PRO A 195 -37.43 -10.66 11.60
CA PRO A 195 -36.38 -11.66 11.42
C PRO A 195 -36.21 -12.11 9.96
N LEU A 196 -37.31 -12.11 9.18
CA LEU A 196 -37.28 -12.45 7.76
C LEU A 196 -36.50 -11.43 6.94
N ALA A 197 -36.76 -10.13 7.15
CA ALA A 197 -36.07 -9.08 6.43
C ALA A 197 -34.57 -9.09 6.74
N LEU A 198 -34.22 -9.23 8.03
CA LEU A 198 -32.84 -9.36 8.47
C LEU A 198 -32.14 -10.56 7.80
N SER A 199 -32.81 -11.72 7.72
CA SER A 199 -32.26 -12.92 7.08
C SER A 199 -31.94 -12.69 5.60
N VAL A 200 -32.82 -12.02 4.85
CA VAL A 200 -32.60 -11.69 3.43
C VAL A 200 -31.45 -10.70 3.26
N ILE A 201 -31.36 -9.71 4.15
CA ILE A 201 -30.30 -8.70 4.14
C ILE A 201 -28.94 -9.36 4.42
N ILE A 202 -28.83 -10.17 5.48
CA ILE A 202 -27.62 -10.91 5.83
C ILE A 202 -27.22 -11.84 4.69
N LEU A 203 -28.16 -12.60 4.14
CA LEU A 203 -27.89 -13.52 3.02
C LEU A 203 -27.33 -12.76 1.82
N THR A 204 -27.93 -11.61 1.47
CA THR A 204 -27.46 -10.80 0.33
C THR A 204 -26.09 -10.21 0.61
N ALA A 205 -25.83 -9.76 1.84
CA ALA A 205 -24.52 -9.27 2.24
C ALA A 205 -23.45 -10.37 2.12
N VAL A 206 -23.73 -11.57 2.62
CA VAL A 206 -22.85 -12.76 2.49
C VAL A 206 -22.58 -13.10 1.02
N ILE A 207 -23.63 -13.12 0.19
CA ILE A 207 -23.49 -13.36 -1.26
C ILE A 207 -22.57 -12.32 -1.91
N HIS A 208 -22.65 -11.06 -1.49
CA HIS A 208 -21.79 -10.01 -2.02
C HIS A 208 -20.36 -10.11 -1.49
N THR A 209 -20.17 -10.14 -0.17
CA THR A 209 -18.88 -9.96 0.48
C THR A 209 -18.05 -11.24 0.53
N ILE A 210 -18.70 -12.40 0.69
CA ILE A 210 -18.02 -13.70 0.81
C ILE A 210 -18.00 -14.44 -0.53
N MET A 211 -19.10 -14.39 -1.30
CA MET A 211 -19.19 -15.12 -2.57
C MET A 211 -18.78 -14.28 -3.80
N GLY A 212 -18.48 -12.99 -3.62
CA GLY A 212 -17.96 -12.13 -4.69
C GLY A 212 -18.99 -11.78 -5.78
N VAL A 213 -20.29 -11.88 -5.49
CA VAL A 213 -21.34 -11.60 -6.48
C VAL A 213 -21.50 -10.09 -6.69
N GLY A 214 -21.54 -9.65 -7.95
CA GLY A 214 -21.62 -8.24 -8.33
C GLY A 214 -22.89 -7.53 -7.86
N ARG A 215 -22.84 -6.19 -7.77
CA ARG A 215 -23.93 -5.36 -7.24
C ARG A 215 -25.24 -5.52 -8.01
N GLU A 216 -25.20 -5.56 -9.34
CA GLU A 216 -26.42 -5.72 -10.17
C GLU A 216 -27.08 -7.07 -9.93
N SER A 217 -26.29 -8.14 -9.82
CA SER A 217 -26.78 -9.48 -9.48
C SER A 217 -27.38 -9.52 -8.07
N CYS A 218 -26.78 -8.85 -7.09
CA CYS A 218 -27.35 -8.74 -5.74
C CYS A 218 -28.67 -7.96 -5.72
N ASN A 219 -28.77 -6.86 -6.48
CA ASN A 219 -30.03 -6.11 -6.63
C ASN A 219 -31.13 -6.97 -7.27
N TYR A 220 -30.76 -7.79 -8.26
CA TYR A 220 -31.67 -8.77 -8.85
C TYR A 220 -32.10 -9.82 -7.83
N ILE A 221 -31.18 -10.39 -7.06
CA ILE A 221 -31.47 -11.38 -6.01
C ILE A 221 -32.44 -10.79 -4.96
N LEU A 222 -32.18 -9.58 -4.48
CA LEU A 222 -33.09 -8.88 -3.55
C LEU A 222 -34.49 -8.72 -4.15
N SER A 223 -34.57 -8.28 -5.40
CA SER A 223 -35.84 -8.09 -6.10
C SER A 223 -36.58 -9.42 -6.30
N ALA A 224 -35.86 -10.49 -6.68
CA ALA A 224 -36.40 -11.83 -6.89
C ALA A 224 -36.93 -12.44 -5.58
N LEU A 225 -36.17 -12.32 -4.48
CA LEU A 225 -36.61 -12.78 -3.16
C LEU A 225 -37.86 -12.04 -2.69
N ARG A 226 -37.93 -10.71 -2.89
CA ARG A 226 -39.13 -9.92 -2.59
C ARG A 226 -40.34 -10.40 -3.41
N CYS A 227 -40.18 -10.64 -4.71
CA CYS A 227 -41.25 -11.15 -5.56
C CYS A 227 -41.70 -12.56 -5.14
N ALA A 228 -40.77 -13.47 -4.85
CA ALA A 228 -41.09 -14.82 -4.41
C ALA A 228 -41.87 -14.81 -3.09
N LEU A 229 -41.45 -13.99 -2.13
CA LEU A 229 -42.14 -13.82 -0.85
C LEU A 229 -43.53 -13.17 -1.01
N ALA A 230 -43.67 -12.20 -1.93
CA ALA A 230 -44.96 -11.59 -2.24
C ALA A 230 -45.94 -12.59 -2.87
N MET A 231 -45.47 -13.46 -3.78
CA MET A 231 -46.28 -14.53 -4.34
C MET A 231 -46.66 -15.56 -3.28
N ALA A 232 -45.72 -15.98 -2.42
CA ALA A 232 -46.01 -16.90 -1.33
C ALA A 232 -47.07 -16.33 -0.36
N ALA A 233 -47.01 -15.02 -0.08
CA ALA A 233 -48.00 -14.33 0.74
C ALA A 233 -49.40 -14.32 0.12
N SER A 234 -49.50 -14.25 -1.21
CA SER A 234 -50.78 -14.21 -1.93
C SER A 234 -51.55 -15.53 -1.92
N ILE A 235 -50.88 -16.65 -1.60
CA ILE A 235 -51.46 -17.99 -1.53
C ILE A 235 -51.92 -18.32 -0.09
N GLN A 236 -51.62 -17.45 0.88
CA GLN A 236 -51.92 -17.63 2.30
C GLN A 236 -53.25 -16.98 2.71
N THR A 237 -53.69 -17.20 3.95
CA THR A 237 -54.86 -16.51 4.52
C THR A 237 -54.65 -15.00 4.59
N VAL A 238 -55.74 -14.21 4.54
CA VAL A 238 -55.72 -12.73 4.55
C VAL A 238 -54.85 -12.15 5.67
N GLN A 239 -54.86 -12.78 6.85
CA GLN A 239 -54.10 -12.36 8.02
C GLN A 239 -52.58 -12.58 7.84
N SER A 240 -52.20 -13.72 7.26
CA SER A 240 -50.82 -14.07 6.91
C SER A 240 -50.30 -13.24 5.74
N THR A 241 -51.13 -12.95 4.73
CA THR A 241 -50.79 -12.03 3.64
C THR A 241 -50.48 -10.62 4.16
N ARG A 242 -51.30 -10.12 5.10
CA ARG A 242 -51.08 -8.79 5.71
C ARG A 242 -49.77 -8.76 6.48
N CYS A 243 -49.51 -9.76 7.33
CA CYS A 243 -48.25 -9.91 8.07
C CYS A 243 -47.01 -9.96 7.15
N ILE A 244 -47.03 -10.77 6.10
CA ILE A 244 -45.89 -10.88 5.18
C ILE A 244 -45.71 -9.59 4.37
N SER A 245 -46.79 -8.94 3.95
CA SER A 245 -46.73 -7.70 3.17
C SER A 245 -46.18 -6.51 3.95
N GLU A 246 -46.38 -6.46 5.27
CA GLU A 246 -45.77 -5.46 6.15
C GLU A 246 -44.25 -5.69 6.27
N HIS A 247 -43.82 -6.93 6.50
CA HIS A 247 -42.40 -7.28 6.59
C HIS A 247 -41.63 -7.18 5.26
N LEU A 248 -42.31 -7.39 4.13
CA LEU A 248 -41.74 -7.20 2.80
C LEU A 248 -41.27 -5.76 2.56
N LYS A 249 -41.83 -4.75 3.23
CA LYS A 249 -41.39 -3.36 3.10
C LYS A 249 -40.01 -3.12 3.72
N ASP A 250 -39.61 -3.94 4.68
CA ASP A 250 -38.32 -3.81 5.37
C ASP A 250 -37.15 -4.43 4.59
N ILE A 251 -37.42 -5.25 3.58
CA ILE A 251 -36.38 -5.80 2.70
C ILE A 251 -35.93 -4.71 1.71
N PRO A 252 -34.65 -4.33 1.64
CA PRO A 252 -34.19 -3.34 0.67
C PRO A 252 -34.28 -3.85 -0.77
N THR A 253 -34.39 -2.95 -1.73
CA THR A 253 -34.34 -3.27 -3.17
C THR A 253 -32.94 -3.16 -3.76
N THR A 254 -32.00 -2.58 -3.01
CA THR A 254 -30.61 -2.40 -3.46
C THR A 254 -29.62 -2.88 -2.41
N LEU A 255 -28.51 -3.44 -2.88
CA LEU A 255 -27.40 -3.90 -2.05
C LEU A 255 -26.79 -2.77 -1.20
N PRO A 256 -26.55 -1.54 -1.71
CA PRO A 256 -26.06 -0.44 -0.86
C PRO A 256 -26.95 -0.17 0.36
N THR A 257 -28.28 -0.25 0.20
CA THR A 257 -29.21 -0.11 1.33
C THR A 257 -29.11 -1.30 2.28
N ALA A 258 -28.93 -2.53 1.76
CA ALA A 258 -28.74 -3.73 2.58
C ALA A 258 -27.47 -3.63 3.45
N LEU A 259 -26.35 -3.23 2.85
CA LEU A 259 -25.09 -3.02 3.57
C LEU A 259 -25.21 -1.88 4.58
N HIS A 260 -25.87 -0.78 4.22
CA HIS A 260 -26.13 0.34 5.14
C HIS A 260 -26.93 -0.09 6.36
N TYR A 261 -27.99 -0.89 6.20
CA TYR A 261 -28.78 -1.38 7.34
C TYR A 261 -27.97 -2.28 8.29
N LEU A 262 -26.96 -2.99 7.78
CA LEU A 262 -26.02 -3.79 8.57
C LEU A 262 -24.83 -2.99 9.10
N ASN A 263 -24.74 -1.69 8.81
CA ASN A 263 -23.56 -0.86 9.06
C ASN A 263 -22.27 -1.41 8.42
N LEU A 264 -22.38 -2.05 7.25
CA LEU A 264 -21.25 -2.60 6.48
C LEU A 264 -20.83 -1.71 5.31
N SER A 265 -21.38 -0.50 5.21
CA SER A 265 -21.00 0.45 4.16
C SER A 265 -19.63 1.07 4.51
N PRO A 266 -18.60 0.92 3.66
CA PRO A 266 -17.30 1.52 3.92
C PRO A 266 -17.38 3.05 3.90
N ARG A 267 -16.71 3.69 4.85
CA ARG A 267 -16.66 5.15 5.01
C ARG A 267 -15.42 5.69 4.34
N PHE A 268 -15.56 6.15 3.10
CA PHE A 268 -14.48 6.79 2.37
C PHE A 268 -14.60 8.31 2.45
N HIS A 269 -13.47 8.99 2.54
CA HIS A 269 -13.35 10.39 2.18
C HIS A 269 -13.20 10.48 0.66
N THR A 270 -14.17 11.11 0.00
CA THR A 270 -14.25 11.19 -1.46
C THR A 270 -13.84 12.55 -1.98
N TYR A 271 -13.06 12.54 -3.06
CA TYR A 271 -12.56 13.75 -3.70
C TYR A 271 -12.89 13.73 -5.18
N THR A 272 -13.43 14.82 -5.70
CA THR A 272 -13.49 15.06 -7.14
C THR A 272 -12.09 15.41 -7.65
N VAL A 273 -11.67 14.76 -8.73
CA VAL A 273 -10.29 14.86 -9.27
C VAL A 273 -10.30 15.58 -10.61
N CYS A 274 -9.41 16.56 -10.77
CA CYS A 274 -9.14 17.14 -12.08
C CYS A 274 -8.45 16.13 -13.00
N PRO A 275 -8.99 15.79 -14.18
CA PRO A 275 -8.40 14.79 -15.06
C PRO A 275 -7.09 15.25 -15.73
N LYS A 276 -6.74 16.54 -15.66
CA LYS A 276 -5.55 17.11 -16.30
C LYS A 276 -4.36 17.31 -15.37
N CYS A 277 -4.58 17.83 -14.16
CA CYS A 277 -3.51 18.12 -13.18
C CYS A 277 -3.68 17.37 -11.86
N SER A 278 -4.64 16.46 -11.76
CA SER A 278 -4.90 15.64 -10.56
C SER A 278 -5.18 16.41 -9.27
N ALA A 279 -5.54 17.71 -9.37
CA ALA A 279 -5.98 18.48 -8.22
C ALA A 279 -7.21 17.84 -7.57
N LEU A 280 -7.19 17.75 -6.24
CA LEU A 280 -8.27 17.16 -5.44
C LEU A 280 -9.19 18.23 -4.86
N TYR A 281 -10.50 17.97 -4.93
CA TYR A 281 -11.56 18.78 -4.33
C TYR A 281 -12.36 17.91 -3.37
N ASP A 282 -12.36 18.25 -2.09
CA ASP A 282 -13.02 17.49 -1.04
C ASP A 282 -14.55 17.61 -1.11
N GLU A 283 -15.22 16.48 -1.37
CA GLU A 283 -16.68 16.40 -1.45
C GLU A 283 -17.37 16.49 -0.08
N GLN A 284 -16.63 16.34 1.01
CA GLN A 284 -17.14 16.34 2.39
C GLN A 284 -16.93 17.68 3.10
N SER A 285 -16.13 18.58 2.53
CA SER A 285 -15.85 19.92 3.08
C SER A 285 -17.09 20.82 3.22
N GLY A 286 -18.22 20.46 2.62
CA GLY A 286 -19.43 21.30 2.55
C GLY A 286 -19.30 22.48 1.57
N LEU A 287 -18.13 22.69 0.97
CA LEU A 287 -17.89 23.73 -0.02
C LEU A 287 -18.42 23.29 -1.39
N ALA A 288 -19.00 24.23 -2.14
CA ALA A 288 -19.43 23.97 -3.50
C ALA A 288 -18.21 23.73 -4.41
N ILE A 289 -18.10 22.52 -4.96
CA ILE A 289 -17.04 22.18 -5.91
C ILE A 289 -17.27 22.94 -7.22
N PRO A 290 -16.23 23.62 -7.76
CA PRO A 290 -16.37 24.40 -8.99
C PRO A 290 -16.64 23.49 -10.21
N GLN A 291 -17.25 24.04 -11.27
CA GLN A 291 -17.47 23.27 -12.52
C GLN A 291 -16.17 22.96 -13.28
N ALA A 292 -15.15 23.80 -13.08
CA ALA A 292 -13.84 23.68 -13.71
C ALA A 292 -12.72 23.82 -12.67
N CYS A 293 -11.55 23.25 -12.97
CA CYS A 293 -10.40 23.24 -12.08
C CYS A 293 -9.83 24.65 -11.87
N THR A 294 -9.73 25.05 -10.61
CA THR A 294 -9.20 26.33 -10.12
C THR A 294 -7.73 26.29 -9.71
N LYS A 295 -7.05 25.13 -9.85
CA LYS A 295 -5.64 25.00 -9.50
C LYS A 295 -4.79 25.90 -10.39
N GLN A 296 -3.95 26.71 -9.76
CA GLN A 296 -2.92 27.53 -10.41
C GLN A 296 -1.55 26.90 -10.24
N ASP A 297 -0.72 27.00 -11.28
CA ASP A 297 0.70 26.72 -11.20
C ASP A 297 1.51 27.94 -10.73
N LEU A 298 2.83 27.79 -10.60
CA LEU A 298 3.71 28.85 -10.12
C LEU A 298 3.82 30.04 -11.08
N ASP A 299 3.55 29.84 -12.36
CA ASP A 299 3.60 30.90 -13.36
C ASP A 299 2.24 31.63 -13.48
N GLY A 300 1.29 31.30 -12.60
CA GLY A 300 -0.05 31.92 -12.52
C GLY A 300 -1.06 31.37 -13.52
N PHE A 301 -0.74 30.30 -14.26
CA PHE A 301 -1.65 29.68 -15.20
C PHE A 301 -2.69 28.83 -14.46
N THR A 302 -3.97 29.07 -14.74
CA THR A 302 -5.09 28.32 -14.16
C THR A 302 -5.49 27.15 -15.05
N CYS A 303 -5.61 25.95 -14.49
CA CYS A 303 -5.88 24.72 -15.23
C CYS A 303 -7.16 24.77 -16.09
N ASN A 304 -8.28 25.24 -15.51
CA ASN A 304 -9.61 25.40 -16.13
C ASN A 304 -10.23 24.13 -16.76
N GLU A 305 -9.71 22.95 -16.44
CA GLU A 305 -10.25 21.69 -16.94
C GLU A 305 -11.62 21.35 -16.32
N GLY A 306 -12.57 20.85 -17.12
CA GLY A 306 -13.91 20.50 -16.64
C GLY A 306 -13.88 19.34 -15.65
N LEU A 307 -14.50 19.51 -14.48
CA LEU A 307 -14.51 18.48 -13.42
C LEU A 307 -15.65 17.46 -13.56
N TYR A 308 -16.65 17.76 -14.39
CA TYR A 308 -17.87 16.97 -14.50
C TYR A 308 -18.18 16.55 -15.94
N SER A 309 -18.77 15.37 -16.10
CA SER A 309 -19.36 14.87 -17.33
C SER A 309 -20.89 14.78 -17.24
N THR A 310 -21.57 15.16 -18.33
CA THR A 310 -23.04 15.13 -18.43
C THR A 310 -23.50 13.81 -19.02
N HIS A 311 -24.43 13.13 -18.32
CA HIS A 311 -25.03 11.88 -18.78
C HIS A 311 -26.55 12.02 -18.95
N TYR A 312 -27.05 11.52 -20.08
CA TYR A 312 -28.48 11.50 -20.41
C TYR A 312 -29.03 10.08 -20.23
N ARG A 313 -30.02 9.90 -19.34
CA ARG A 313 -30.71 8.60 -19.17
C ARG A 313 -32.20 8.82 -18.98
N GLY A 314 -33.02 8.34 -19.93
CA GLY A 314 -34.48 8.38 -19.84
C GLY A 314 -35.07 9.78 -19.68
N GLY A 315 -34.55 10.77 -20.41
CA GLY A 315 -34.98 12.18 -20.34
C GLY A 315 -34.42 12.99 -19.17
N LYS A 316 -33.73 12.37 -18.20
CA LYS A 316 -33.06 13.07 -17.09
C LYS A 316 -31.59 13.32 -17.42
N VAL A 317 -31.13 14.55 -17.15
CA VAL A 317 -29.73 14.97 -17.22
C VAL A 317 -29.10 14.79 -15.84
N ARG A 318 -27.99 14.07 -15.74
CA ARG A 318 -27.21 13.93 -14.50
C ARG A 318 -25.77 14.36 -14.76
N SER A 319 -25.27 15.30 -13.96
CA SER A 319 -23.86 15.65 -13.91
C SER A 319 -23.14 14.71 -12.94
N ARG A 320 -21.94 14.24 -13.30
CA ARG A 320 -21.10 13.35 -12.46
C ARG A 320 -19.64 13.76 -12.55
N PRO A 321 -18.86 13.66 -11.46
CA PRO A 321 -17.42 13.89 -11.51
C PRO A 321 -16.76 12.99 -12.56
N THR A 322 -15.87 13.55 -13.37
CA THR A 322 -15.12 12.83 -14.41
C THR A 322 -14.23 11.75 -13.79
N ALA A 323 -13.59 12.07 -12.67
CA ALA A 323 -12.79 11.15 -11.88
C ALA A 323 -13.03 11.41 -10.38
N ARG A 324 -12.96 10.35 -9.57
CA ARG A 324 -13.12 10.40 -8.12
C ARG A 324 -12.02 9.60 -7.45
N TYR A 325 -11.37 10.21 -6.47
CA TYR A 325 -10.41 9.58 -5.57
C TYR A 325 -11.13 9.22 -4.26
N SER A 326 -10.77 8.08 -3.67
CA SER A 326 -11.36 7.61 -2.42
C SER A 326 -10.25 7.22 -1.47
N HIS A 327 -10.23 7.86 -0.31
CA HIS A 327 -9.35 7.56 0.80
C HIS A 327 -10.17 6.89 1.91
N PHE A 328 -9.69 5.77 2.43
CA PHE A 328 -10.27 5.13 3.60
C PHE A 328 -9.52 5.58 4.84
N PRO A 329 -10.08 6.34 5.79
CA PRO A 329 -9.34 6.82 6.96
C PRO A 329 -8.79 5.67 7.82
N LEU A 330 -7.55 5.80 8.29
CA LEU A 330 -6.85 4.75 9.03
C LEU A 330 -7.48 4.48 10.41
N GLU A 331 -8.07 5.49 11.06
CA GLU A 331 -8.78 5.32 12.32
C GLU A 331 -9.98 4.36 12.23
N ASN A 332 -10.65 4.31 11.08
CA ASN A 332 -11.78 3.42 10.86
C ASN A 332 -11.29 1.97 10.83
N TRP A 333 -10.22 1.74 10.06
CA TRP A 333 -9.56 0.43 9.99
C TRP A 333 -9.00 -0.01 11.33
N LEU A 334 -8.34 0.89 12.08
CA LEU A 334 -7.80 0.60 13.42
C LEU A 334 -8.92 0.23 14.40
N SER A 335 -10.03 0.95 14.35
CA SER A 335 -11.17 0.69 15.23
C SER A 335 -11.76 -0.70 14.97
N GLU A 336 -11.86 -1.13 13.71
CA GLU A 336 -12.28 -2.50 13.37
C GLU A 336 -11.23 -3.55 13.76
N LEU A 337 -9.94 -3.27 13.54
CA LEU A 337 -8.85 -4.18 13.83
C LEU A 337 -8.73 -4.46 15.34
N LEU A 338 -8.73 -3.40 16.17
CA LEU A 338 -8.53 -3.50 17.62
C LEU A 338 -9.76 -4.05 18.36
N LEU A 339 -10.92 -4.13 17.71
CA LEU A 339 -12.09 -4.83 18.25
C LEU A 339 -11.96 -6.36 18.18
N ARG A 340 -11.00 -6.89 17.40
CA ARG A 340 -10.80 -8.34 17.25
C ARG A 340 -10.07 -8.91 18.48
N PRO A 341 -10.56 -10.02 19.07
CA PRO A 341 -9.89 -10.66 20.20
C PRO A 341 -8.43 -11.03 19.94
N GLY A 342 -7.55 -10.78 20.90
CA GLY A 342 -6.13 -11.15 20.86
C GLY A 342 -5.22 -10.29 19.99
N ILE A 343 -5.76 -9.37 19.18
CA ILE A 343 -4.93 -8.50 18.32
C ILE A 343 -4.04 -7.57 19.13
N GLU A 344 -4.60 -6.94 20.17
CA GLU A 344 -3.82 -6.04 21.02
C GLU A 344 -2.70 -6.77 21.76
N ASP A 345 -2.94 -8.00 22.22
CA ASP A 345 -1.91 -8.82 22.87
C ASP A 345 -0.76 -9.15 21.91
N MET A 346 -1.08 -9.44 20.65
CA MET A 346 -0.08 -9.68 19.60
C MET A 346 0.72 -8.41 19.28
N ILE A 347 0.06 -7.26 19.18
CA ILE A 347 0.72 -5.96 18.94
C ILE A 347 1.67 -5.63 20.09
N GLU A 348 1.22 -5.79 21.33
CA GLU A 348 2.00 -5.47 22.55
C GLU A 348 3.16 -6.46 22.78
N SER A 349 3.07 -7.68 22.25
CA SER A 349 4.17 -8.65 22.29
C SER A 349 5.35 -8.28 21.39
N THR A 350 5.14 -7.37 20.43
CA THR A 350 6.15 -6.94 19.47
C THR A 350 6.80 -5.65 19.95
N VAL A 351 8.03 -5.78 20.45
CA VAL A 351 8.79 -4.66 21.03
C VAL A 351 10.16 -4.57 20.35
N PRO A 352 10.67 -3.35 20.05
CA PRO A 352 12.02 -3.21 19.54
C PRO A 352 13.03 -3.88 20.48
N SER A 353 13.87 -4.76 19.94
CA SER A 353 14.86 -5.48 20.71
C SER A 353 16.10 -5.75 19.86
N SER A 354 17.15 -4.98 20.14
CA SER A 354 18.43 -5.13 19.44
C SER A 354 19.01 -6.53 19.67
N SER A 355 19.42 -7.18 18.59
CA SER A 355 19.97 -8.53 18.58
C SER A 355 21.06 -8.63 17.53
N SER A 356 22.06 -9.50 17.76
CA SER A 356 23.09 -9.83 16.78
C SER A 356 22.55 -10.66 15.61
N VAL A 357 21.45 -11.38 15.83
CA VAL A 357 20.68 -12.07 14.80
C VAL A 357 19.40 -11.30 14.54
N LEU A 358 19.21 -10.83 13.31
CA LEU A 358 18.07 -10.05 12.87
C LEU A 358 16.99 -11.00 12.35
N TRP A 359 15.86 -11.12 13.05
CA TRP A 359 14.73 -11.97 12.66
C TRP A 359 13.60 -11.18 12.00
N ASP A 360 13.40 -9.96 12.45
CA ASP A 360 12.35 -9.04 12.01
C ASP A 360 12.88 -7.59 11.94
N VAL A 361 12.08 -6.68 11.39
CA VAL A 361 12.38 -5.24 11.38
C VAL A 361 12.47 -4.66 12.79
N TRP A 362 11.80 -5.29 13.76
CA TRP A 362 11.84 -4.90 15.18
C TRP A 362 13.14 -5.23 15.88
N ASN A 363 13.96 -6.14 15.33
CA ASN A 363 15.30 -6.41 15.84
C ASN A 363 16.37 -5.55 15.16
N ALA A 364 15.99 -4.86 14.08
CA ALA A 364 16.91 -4.08 13.28
C ALA A 364 17.14 -2.69 13.89
N PRO A 365 18.33 -2.09 13.67
CA PRO A 365 18.70 -0.79 14.23
C PRO A 365 17.67 0.31 13.96
N TYR A 366 17.09 0.38 12.76
CA TYR A 366 16.24 1.50 12.36
C TYR A 366 15.02 1.70 13.27
N LEU A 367 14.29 0.63 13.62
CA LEU A 367 13.15 0.74 14.54
C LEU A 367 13.58 0.79 16.02
N CYS A 368 14.74 0.19 16.36
CA CYS A 368 15.28 0.25 17.72
C CYS A 368 15.74 1.66 18.13
N THR A 369 16.11 2.51 17.17
CA THR A 369 16.54 3.90 17.41
C THR A 369 15.60 4.90 16.73
N PHE A 370 14.33 4.55 16.55
CA PHE A 370 13.37 5.43 15.87
C PHE A 370 12.89 6.51 16.83
N HIS A 371 13.29 7.76 16.59
CA HIS A 371 13.02 8.87 17.51
C HIS A 371 11.69 9.58 17.24
N ASP A 372 11.03 10.03 18.30
CA ASP A 372 9.94 11.00 18.23
C ASP A 372 10.46 12.46 18.19
N ARG A 373 9.55 13.45 18.25
CA ARG A 373 9.91 14.88 18.24
C ARG A 373 10.75 15.31 19.46
N GLU A 374 10.71 14.55 20.55
CA GLU A 374 11.44 14.82 21.79
C GLU A 374 12.76 14.04 21.87
N HIS A 375 13.14 13.37 20.77
CA HIS A 375 14.31 12.49 20.68
C HIS A 375 14.23 11.23 21.57
N ASN A 376 13.06 10.89 22.10
CA ASN A 376 12.82 9.62 22.78
C ASN A 376 12.53 8.52 21.75
N ASN A 377 12.72 7.25 22.11
CA ASN A 377 12.29 6.16 21.23
C ASN A 377 10.77 6.19 21.09
N PHE A 378 10.27 6.36 19.87
CA PHE A 378 8.86 6.39 19.59
C PHE A 378 8.19 5.09 20.04
N PHE A 379 8.80 3.91 19.91
CA PHE A 379 8.11 2.66 20.23
C PHE A 379 8.10 2.31 21.72
N ASP A 380 8.74 3.10 22.57
CA ASP A 380 8.63 3.00 24.03
C ASP A 380 7.30 3.63 24.50
N ALA A 381 6.20 2.93 24.23
CA ALA A 381 4.85 3.40 24.52
C ALA A 381 4.55 3.37 26.04
N PRO A 382 3.94 4.44 26.60
CA PRO A 382 3.47 4.41 27.99
C PRO A 382 2.30 3.44 28.16
N PRO A 383 2.01 2.96 29.39
CA PRO A 383 0.87 2.11 29.66
C PRO A 383 -0.44 2.74 29.18
N GLY A 384 -1.24 1.99 28.42
CA GLY A 384 -2.52 2.46 27.87
C GLY A 384 -2.41 3.19 26.52
N GLU A 385 -1.23 3.36 25.95
CA GLU A 385 -1.03 3.88 24.58
C GLU A 385 -0.58 2.75 23.63
N LEU A 386 -1.01 2.76 22.37
CA LEU A 386 -0.39 1.97 21.30
C LEU A 386 0.41 2.88 20.39
N ARG A 387 1.57 2.39 19.96
CA ARG A 387 2.42 3.06 18.98
C ARG A 387 2.75 2.07 17.87
N LEU A 388 2.16 2.30 16.71
CA LEU A 388 2.16 1.34 15.60
C LEU A 388 3.10 1.79 14.47
N ALA A 389 3.76 0.82 13.85
CA ALA A 389 4.55 1.01 12.63
C ALA A 389 3.84 0.38 11.43
N MET A 390 3.70 1.14 10.35
CA MET A 390 3.09 0.69 9.10
C MET A 390 4.15 0.56 7.99
N LEU A 391 4.06 -0.52 7.21
CA LEU A 391 4.79 -0.70 5.96
C LEU A 391 3.90 -0.28 4.79
N VAL A 392 4.36 0.64 3.96
CA VAL A 392 3.61 1.20 2.84
C VAL A 392 3.97 0.51 1.53
N PHE A 393 2.95 0.22 0.73
CA PHE A 393 3.05 -0.25 -0.63
C PHE A 393 2.24 0.65 -1.56
N HIS A 394 2.75 0.89 -2.75
CA HIS A 394 2.07 1.61 -3.81
C HIS A 394 2.49 1.05 -5.16
N ASP A 395 1.51 0.73 -5.98
CA ASP A 395 1.72 0.30 -7.36
C ASP A 395 0.44 0.53 -8.19
N TYR A 396 0.60 0.45 -9.50
CA TYR A 396 -0.44 0.57 -10.50
C TYR A 396 -0.74 -0.76 -11.15
N PHE A 397 -2.01 -1.01 -11.44
CA PHE A 397 -2.43 -2.25 -12.07
C PHE A 397 -3.54 -2.06 -13.09
N ASN A 398 -3.66 -3.02 -14.01
CA ASN A 398 -4.75 -3.03 -14.98
C ASN A 398 -5.98 -3.79 -14.43
N PRO A 399 -7.10 -3.09 -14.12
CA PRO A 399 -8.29 -3.72 -13.58
C PRO A 399 -9.03 -4.64 -14.57
N TYR A 400 -8.68 -4.58 -15.86
CA TYR A 400 -9.31 -5.43 -16.88
C TYR A 400 -8.60 -6.77 -17.08
N THR A 401 -7.47 -7.00 -16.40
CA THR A 401 -6.53 -8.08 -16.65
C THR A 401 -5.98 -8.06 -18.09
N MET A 402 -4.90 -8.79 -18.38
CA MET A 402 -4.37 -8.90 -19.75
C MET A 402 -5.23 -9.84 -20.65
N LYS A 403 -6.56 -9.71 -20.62
CA LYS A 403 -7.46 -10.50 -21.49
C LYS A 403 -7.48 -9.93 -22.90
N LEU A 404 -7.73 -10.82 -23.87
CA LEU A 404 -7.60 -10.76 -25.34
C LEU A 404 -8.05 -9.47 -26.09
N THR A 405 -8.67 -8.50 -25.43
CA THR A 405 -9.23 -7.29 -26.06
C THR A 405 -8.25 -6.11 -26.16
N GLY A 406 -7.03 -6.23 -25.61
CA GLY A 406 -5.98 -5.20 -25.74
C GLY A 406 -6.28 -3.85 -25.07
N ARG A 407 -7.32 -3.76 -24.24
CA ARG A 407 -7.64 -2.53 -23.50
C ARG A 407 -6.66 -2.35 -22.33
N THR A 408 -5.78 -1.37 -22.46
CA THR A 408 -4.87 -0.94 -21.40
C THR A 408 -5.54 0.11 -20.53
N CYS A 409 -5.51 -0.11 -19.23
CA CYS A 409 -5.87 0.88 -18.23
C CYS A 409 -4.97 0.68 -17.02
N SER A 410 -4.66 1.75 -16.30
CA SER A 410 -3.91 1.74 -15.07
C SER A 410 -4.72 2.41 -13.95
N VAL A 411 -4.80 1.75 -12.81
CA VAL A 411 -5.43 2.22 -11.57
C VAL A 411 -4.41 2.04 -10.46
N GLY A 412 -4.17 3.09 -9.67
CA GLY A 412 -3.22 3.03 -8.58
C GLY A 412 -3.87 2.55 -7.29
N CYS A 413 -3.08 1.95 -6.42
CA CYS A 413 -3.52 1.55 -5.09
C CYS A 413 -2.44 1.89 -4.06
N VAL A 414 -2.86 2.21 -2.84
CA VAL A 414 -1.95 2.37 -1.70
C VAL A 414 -2.42 1.43 -0.61
N PHE A 415 -1.54 0.51 -0.21
CA PHE A 415 -1.78 -0.43 0.88
C PHE A 415 -0.82 -0.16 2.02
N MET A 416 -1.23 -0.50 3.24
CA MET A 416 -0.31 -0.60 4.36
C MET A 416 -0.54 -1.88 5.15
N VAL A 417 0.52 -2.35 5.78
CA VAL A 417 0.51 -3.50 6.70
C VAL A 417 1.05 -3.06 8.05
N CYS A 418 0.38 -3.47 9.14
CA CYS A 418 0.84 -3.21 10.49
C CYS A 418 2.01 -4.14 10.86
N LEU A 419 3.20 -3.55 11.05
CA LEU A 419 4.41 -4.27 11.40
C LEU A 419 4.36 -4.80 12.84
N ASN A 420 3.52 -4.27 13.73
CA ASN A 420 3.42 -4.78 15.10
C ASN A 420 2.73 -6.15 15.19
N LEU A 421 2.00 -6.58 14.15
CA LEU A 421 1.44 -7.94 14.12
C LEU A 421 2.56 -8.97 13.88
N PRO A 422 2.48 -10.21 14.39
CA PRO A 422 3.47 -11.25 14.11
C PRO A 422 3.71 -11.46 12.60
N SER A 423 4.94 -11.79 12.22
CA SER A 423 5.34 -11.94 10.80
C SER A 423 4.50 -12.95 10.01
N ASP A 424 3.97 -13.94 10.71
CA ASP A 424 3.21 -15.04 10.11
C ASP A 424 1.79 -14.64 9.70
N ILE A 425 1.26 -13.56 10.29
CA ILE A 425 -0.10 -13.08 10.04
C ILE A 425 -0.16 -11.69 9.41
N ARG A 426 0.87 -10.83 9.61
CA ARG A 426 0.78 -9.42 9.21
C ARG A 426 0.52 -9.21 7.71
N TYR A 427 0.92 -10.15 6.85
CA TYR A 427 0.71 -10.07 5.40
C TYR A 427 -0.59 -10.73 4.92
N ASP A 428 -1.40 -11.30 5.82
CA ASP A 428 -2.70 -11.83 5.45
C ASP A 428 -3.63 -10.67 4.98
N PRO A 429 -4.32 -10.81 3.84
CA PRO A 429 -5.23 -9.79 3.33
C PRO A 429 -6.28 -9.30 4.33
N SER A 430 -6.67 -10.13 5.32
CA SER A 430 -7.63 -9.77 6.37
C SER A 430 -7.11 -8.75 7.40
N TYR A 431 -5.79 -8.51 7.42
CA TYR A 431 -5.11 -7.48 8.22
C TYR A 431 -4.44 -6.40 7.36
N ALA A 432 -4.67 -6.40 6.04
CA ALA A 432 -4.18 -5.34 5.17
C ALA A 432 -5.10 -4.12 5.25
N TYR A 433 -4.50 -2.93 5.23
CA TYR A 433 -5.22 -1.67 5.13
C TYR A 433 -5.10 -1.14 3.70
N LEU A 434 -6.20 -1.09 2.95
CA LEU A 434 -6.27 -0.41 1.65
C LEU A 434 -6.56 1.08 1.89
N ALA A 435 -5.51 1.89 1.90
CA ALA A 435 -5.59 3.32 2.21
C ALA A 435 -6.32 4.11 1.13
N SER A 436 -6.10 3.78 -0.15
CA SER A 436 -6.78 4.46 -1.26
C SER A 436 -6.70 3.74 -2.60
N ILE A 437 -7.57 4.16 -3.51
CA ILE A 437 -7.52 3.82 -4.95
C ILE A 437 -7.36 5.11 -5.75
N ILE A 438 -6.30 5.20 -6.54
CA ILE A 438 -6.02 6.32 -7.46
C ILE A 438 -6.76 6.06 -8.78
N PRO A 439 -7.62 6.99 -9.24
CA PRO A 439 -8.42 6.78 -10.44
C PRO A 439 -7.54 6.69 -11.70
N GLY A 440 -7.90 5.77 -12.61
CA GLY A 440 -7.38 5.71 -13.97
C GLY A 440 -8.07 6.70 -14.93
N PRO A 441 -7.89 6.57 -16.26
CA PRO A 441 -7.39 5.39 -16.95
C PRO A 441 -5.87 5.27 -17.07
N ASP A 442 -5.14 6.34 -16.81
CA ASP A 442 -3.69 6.43 -16.92
C ASP A 442 -3.05 6.53 -15.54
N GLU A 443 -1.77 6.18 -15.45
CA GLU A 443 -0.99 6.39 -14.24
C GLU A 443 -0.85 7.89 -13.95
N ALA A 444 -0.85 8.26 -12.68
CA ALA A 444 -0.57 9.64 -12.33
C ALA A 444 0.86 9.97 -12.75
N SER A 445 1.09 11.21 -13.21
CA SER A 445 2.45 11.64 -13.48
C SER A 445 3.29 11.61 -12.19
N MET A 446 4.61 11.45 -12.32
CA MET A 446 5.53 11.51 -11.18
C MET A 446 5.40 12.81 -10.36
N ALA A 447 4.98 13.90 -11.00
CA ALA A 447 4.77 15.19 -10.34
C ALA A 447 3.42 15.25 -9.62
N ASP A 448 2.40 14.57 -10.14
CA ASP A 448 1.02 14.65 -9.66
C ASP A 448 0.69 13.60 -8.58
N LEU A 449 1.46 12.52 -8.47
CA LEU A 449 1.24 11.45 -7.48
C LEU A 449 1.07 11.99 -6.05
N HIS A 450 1.81 13.05 -5.70
CA HIS A 450 1.76 13.65 -4.37
C HIS A 450 0.35 14.17 -4.03
N ASN A 451 -0.44 14.61 -5.01
CA ASN A 451 -1.79 15.11 -4.76
C ASN A 451 -2.66 14.01 -4.14
N PHE A 452 -2.50 12.78 -4.60
CA PHE A 452 -3.19 11.62 -4.06
C PHE A 452 -2.64 11.15 -2.72
N MET A 453 -1.34 11.38 -2.44
CA MET A 453 -0.75 11.06 -1.14
C MET A 453 -1.21 12.02 -0.05
N ARG A 454 -1.53 13.28 -0.38
CA ARG A 454 -1.87 14.33 0.60
C ARG A 454 -2.94 13.89 1.62
N PRO A 455 -4.12 13.37 1.23
CA PRO A 455 -5.13 12.95 2.23
C PRO A 455 -4.63 11.85 3.18
N ILE A 456 -3.77 10.94 2.68
CA ILE A 456 -3.17 9.89 3.51
C ILE A 456 -2.17 10.50 4.50
N VAL A 457 -1.36 11.45 4.04
CA VAL A 457 -0.38 12.15 4.86
C VAL A 457 -1.06 13.02 5.93
N ASP A 458 -2.12 13.74 5.58
CA ASP A 458 -2.92 14.53 6.53
C ASP A 458 -3.49 13.63 7.66
N ASN A 459 -4.01 12.44 7.29
CA ASN A 459 -4.51 11.48 8.26
C ASN A 459 -3.41 10.90 9.17
N LEU A 460 -2.25 10.57 8.59
CA LEU A 460 -1.10 10.06 9.33
C LEU A 460 -0.41 11.11 10.21
N GLU A 461 -0.41 12.40 9.84
CA GLU A 461 0.17 13.47 10.66
C GLU A 461 -0.56 13.60 12.00
N GLU A 462 -1.90 13.60 11.97
CA GLU A 462 -2.71 13.63 13.19
C GLU A 462 -2.48 12.38 14.04
N LEU A 463 -2.44 11.20 13.42
CA LEU A 463 -2.14 9.93 14.08
C LEU A 463 -0.72 9.88 14.65
N TYR A 464 0.24 10.60 14.08
CA TYR A 464 1.59 10.67 14.60
C TYR A 464 1.68 11.55 15.85
N ASP A 465 1.16 12.77 15.80
CA ASP A 465 1.23 13.74 16.91
C ASP A 465 0.08 14.76 16.79
N PRO A 466 -0.88 14.77 17.73
CA PRO A 466 -0.83 14.16 19.07
C PRO A 466 -1.26 12.68 19.15
N GLY A 467 -1.75 12.09 18.07
CA GLY A 467 -2.45 10.81 18.06
C GLY A 467 -3.96 10.95 18.19
N ILE A 468 -4.67 9.83 18.26
CA ILE A 468 -6.14 9.81 18.41
C ILE A 468 -6.57 8.93 19.59
N TRP A 469 -7.79 9.15 20.07
CA TRP A 469 -8.44 8.26 21.02
C TRP A 469 -9.38 7.30 20.29
N ILE A 470 -9.11 6.00 20.36
CA ILE A 470 -10.06 4.99 19.87
C ILE A 470 -11.01 4.66 21.02
N PRO A 471 -12.33 4.92 20.90
CA PRO A 471 -13.26 4.91 22.03
C PRO A 471 -13.51 3.52 22.61
N ARG A 472 -13.30 2.46 21.82
CA ARG A 472 -13.51 1.08 22.25
C ARG A 472 -12.58 0.13 21.52
N THR A 473 -11.94 -0.75 22.28
CA THR A 473 -11.13 -1.86 21.76
C THR A 473 -11.56 -3.15 22.46
N HIS A 474 -11.01 -4.30 22.04
CA HIS A 474 -11.31 -5.58 22.69
C HIS A 474 -10.77 -5.64 24.12
N LYS A 475 -9.50 -5.25 24.32
CA LYS A 475 -8.78 -5.32 25.60
C LYS A 475 -9.10 -4.14 26.50
N PHE A 476 -9.32 -2.96 25.92
CA PHE A 476 -9.73 -1.74 26.63
C PHE A 476 -11.13 -1.31 26.16
N PRO A 477 -12.21 -1.79 26.81
CA PRO A 477 -13.59 -1.42 26.48
C PRO A 477 -13.87 0.08 26.58
N ARG A 478 -13.07 0.81 27.38
CA ARG A 478 -13.13 2.27 27.56
C ARG A 478 -12.27 3.05 26.56
N GLY A 479 -11.69 2.35 25.61
CA GLY A 479 -10.82 2.93 24.61
C GLY A 479 -9.39 3.11 25.09
N ARG A 480 -8.56 3.57 24.16
CA ARG A 480 -7.13 3.83 24.39
C ARG A 480 -6.58 4.80 23.37
N LYS A 481 -5.49 5.46 23.71
CA LYS A 481 -4.75 6.33 22.79
C LYS A 481 -3.97 5.48 21.78
N VAL A 482 -4.00 5.87 20.52
CA VAL A 482 -3.23 5.23 19.45
C VAL A 482 -2.46 6.28 18.67
N ARG A 483 -1.18 6.00 18.44
CA ARG A 483 -0.31 6.74 17.53
C ARG A 483 0.24 5.82 16.45
N VAL A 484 0.47 6.37 15.27
CA VAL A 484 0.94 5.60 14.12
C VAL A 484 2.04 6.34 13.38
N VAL A 485 3.05 5.59 12.93
CA VAL A 485 4.05 6.02 11.95
C VAL A 485 4.07 5.05 10.78
N ALA A 486 4.53 5.52 9.63
CA ALA A 486 4.70 4.70 8.43
C ALA A 486 6.15 4.80 7.91
N PRO A 487 7.12 4.20 8.64
CA PRO A 487 8.54 4.50 8.48
C PRO A 487 9.21 3.77 7.33
N ILE A 488 8.57 2.75 6.76
CA ILE A 488 9.11 1.92 5.68
C ILE A 488 8.13 1.92 4.49
N SER A 489 8.64 2.18 3.30
CA SER A 489 7.93 2.14 2.02
C SER A 489 8.70 1.23 1.06
N CYS A 490 8.24 -0.01 0.86
CA CYS A 490 8.89 -0.91 -0.09
C CYS A 490 8.15 -0.89 -1.42
N LEU A 491 8.78 -0.26 -2.41
CA LEU A 491 8.17 0.05 -3.69
C LEU A 491 9.07 -0.45 -4.82
N ASP A 492 8.48 -0.72 -5.98
CA ASP A 492 9.28 -0.94 -7.18
C ASP A 492 10.07 0.34 -7.55
N THR A 493 11.09 0.22 -8.39
CA THR A 493 11.97 1.38 -8.64
C THR A 493 11.26 2.60 -9.24
N PRO A 494 10.35 2.46 -10.23
CA PRO A 494 9.49 3.55 -10.69
C PRO A 494 8.64 4.19 -9.58
N ALA A 495 7.88 3.40 -8.81
CA ALA A 495 7.01 3.89 -7.75
C ALA A 495 7.82 4.54 -6.62
N ALA A 496 8.95 3.96 -6.22
CA ALA A 496 9.86 4.55 -5.22
C ALA A 496 10.30 5.97 -5.61
N ARG A 497 10.63 6.18 -6.87
CA ARG A 497 11.05 7.51 -7.36
C ARG A 497 9.88 8.47 -7.51
N ALA A 498 8.72 7.97 -7.92
CA ALA A 498 7.50 8.78 -7.97
C ALA A 498 7.13 9.26 -6.56
N PHE A 499 7.04 8.32 -5.61
CA PHE A 499 6.68 8.50 -4.20
C PHE A 499 7.70 9.36 -3.45
N GLY A 500 8.99 9.11 -3.61
CA GLY A 500 10.06 9.84 -2.93
C GLY A 500 10.48 11.16 -3.57
N GLY A 501 9.87 11.56 -4.69
CA GLY A 501 10.22 12.81 -5.37
C GLY A 501 11.58 12.77 -6.08
N PHE A 502 12.00 11.61 -6.58
CA PHE A 502 13.28 11.44 -7.30
C PHE A 502 13.11 11.33 -8.81
N THR A 503 14.20 11.55 -9.53
CA THR A 503 14.32 11.41 -10.98
C THR A 503 14.23 9.96 -11.49
N PRO A 504 13.84 9.76 -12.76
CA PRO A 504 13.81 8.44 -13.41
C PRO A 504 15.22 7.87 -13.69
N HIS A 505 15.29 6.59 -14.07
CA HIS A 505 16.55 5.83 -14.24
C HIS A 505 17.47 6.35 -15.36
N ASN A 506 16.93 7.10 -16.31
CA ASN A 506 17.63 7.65 -17.45
C ASN A 506 18.11 9.10 -17.22
N HIS A 507 17.80 9.69 -16.06
CA HIS A 507 18.27 11.02 -15.70
C HIS A 507 19.74 11.01 -15.27
N MET A 508 20.43 12.15 -15.33
CA MET A 508 21.84 12.25 -14.92
C MET A 508 22.06 11.81 -13.48
N CYS A 509 21.27 12.34 -12.56
CA CYS A 509 21.10 11.84 -11.20
C CYS A 509 20.11 10.67 -11.21
N PHE A 510 20.54 9.46 -11.55
CA PHE A 510 19.63 8.30 -11.69
C PHE A 510 19.34 7.57 -10.36
N CYS A 511 20.20 7.74 -9.37
CA CYS A 511 20.14 7.03 -8.10
C CYS A 511 19.45 7.88 -7.03
N ASN A 512 18.46 7.30 -6.34
CA ASN A 512 17.77 7.95 -5.22
C ASN A 512 18.51 7.78 -3.88
N MET A 513 19.60 7.02 -3.82
CA MET A 513 20.35 6.74 -2.58
C MET A 513 21.72 7.43 -2.53
N CYS A 514 22.27 7.80 -3.69
CA CYS A 514 23.57 8.47 -3.78
C CYS A 514 23.61 9.49 -4.92
N MET A 515 24.71 10.24 -4.98
CA MET A 515 24.96 11.29 -5.96
C MET A 515 25.67 10.78 -7.22
N ALA A 516 25.66 9.45 -7.47
CA ALA A 516 26.25 8.87 -8.67
C ALA A 516 25.57 9.42 -9.93
N GLN A 517 26.39 9.88 -10.88
CA GLN A 517 25.93 10.28 -12.21
C GLN A 517 25.92 9.09 -13.18
N LEU A 518 25.20 9.16 -14.30
CA LEU A 518 25.10 8.04 -15.26
C LEU A 518 26.47 7.45 -15.67
N LEU A 519 27.52 8.28 -15.76
CA LEU A 519 28.88 7.83 -16.10
C LEU A 519 29.48 6.91 -15.03
N GLN A 520 29.13 7.14 -13.77
CA GLN A 520 29.58 6.38 -12.62
C GLN A 520 28.73 5.12 -12.36
N MET A 521 27.66 4.89 -13.14
CA MET A 521 26.80 3.70 -13.03
C MET A 521 27.58 2.37 -13.19
N ARG A 522 28.74 2.41 -13.84
CA ARG A 522 29.61 1.24 -14.05
C ARG A 522 30.54 0.94 -12.89
N ARG A 523 30.65 1.82 -11.90
CA ARG A 523 31.48 1.53 -10.73
C ARG A 523 30.92 0.29 -10.05
N ASN A 524 31.82 -0.65 -9.77
CA ASN A 524 31.48 -1.89 -9.08
C ASN A 524 31.45 -1.69 -7.56
N THR A 525 31.79 -0.50 -7.06
CA THR A 525 31.80 -0.13 -5.65
C THR A 525 31.18 1.25 -5.45
N LEU A 526 30.73 1.54 -4.23
CA LEU A 526 30.29 2.88 -3.82
C LEU A 526 31.44 3.76 -3.31
N GLU A 527 32.68 3.28 -3.37
CA GLU A 527 33.85 4.03 -2.92
C GLU A 527 34.00 5.34 -3.70
N GLY A 528 34.16 6.44 -2.97
CA GLY A 528 34.24 7.78 -3.54
C GLY A 528 32.94 8.29 -4.16
N ILE A 529 31.80 7.62 -3.94
CA ILE A 529 30.46 8.12 -4.28
C ILE A 529 29.80 8.66 -3.02
N GLN A 530 29.42 9.93 -3.03
CA GLN A 530 28.68 10.54 -1.92
C GLN A 530 27.27 9.94 -1.82
N LEU A 531 26.93 9.37 -0.67
CA LEU A 531 25.56 8.99 -0.33
C LEU A 531 24.72 10.24 -0.07
N ARG A 532 23.42 10.17 -0.35
CA ARG A 532 22.50 11.27 -0.02
C ARG A 532 22.22 11.24 1.48
N ASP A 533 22.14 12.43 2.08
CA ASP A 533 21.78 12.63 3.48
C ASP A 533 20.45 13.40 3.59
N ILE A 534 19.67 13.11 4.64
CA ILE A 534 18.34 13.68 4.83
C ILE A 534 18.36 15.20 5.03
N SER A 535 19.39 15.73 5.68
CA SER A 535 19.53 17.16 5.95
C SER A 535 19.71 17.96 4.66
N SER A 536 20.67 17.58 3.83
CA SER A 536 20.90 18.21 2.52
C SER A 536 19.71 17.97 1.59
N HIS A 537 19.09 16.79 1.64
CA HIS A 537 17.91 16.51 0.83
C HIS A 537 16.74 17.46 1.15
N ARG A 538 16.43 17.66 2.44
CA ARG A 538 15.38 18.60 2.86
C ARG A 538 15.69 20.04 2.45
N GLU A 539 16.94 20.48 2.56
CA GLU A 539 17.35 21.81 2.11
C GLU A 539 17.18 21.99 0.59
N GLN A 540 17.57 20.98 -0.20
CA GLN A 540 17.39 21.00 -1.66
C GLN A 540 15.91 21.01 -2.05
N VAL A 541 15.07 20.22 -1.36
CA VAL A 541 13.62 20.19 -1.60
C VAL A 541 12.97 21.51 -1.21
N ALA A 542 13.39 22.14 -0.11
CA ALA A 542 12.92 23.47 0.27
C ALA A 542 13.24 24.50 -0.82
N LYS A 543 14.47 24.51 -1.35
CA LYS A 543 14.84 25.36 -2.50
C LYS A 543 13.96 25.11 -3.72
N TRP A 544 13.57 23.86 -3.97
CA TRP A 544 12.65 23.51 -5.05
C TRP A 544 11.22 24.03 -4.80
N GLN A 545 10.72 23.94 -3.56
CA GLN A 545 9.38 24.43 -3.19
C GLN A 545 9.30 25.97 -3.20
N GLU A 546 10.36 26.64 -2.76
CA GLU A 546 10.47 28.11 -2.70
C GLU A 546 10.80 28.75 -4.06
N ALA A 547 11.02 27.96 -5.10
CA ALA A 547 11.35 28.47 -6.42
C ALA A 547 10.18 29.32 -6.98
N PRO A 548 10.45 30.54 -7.50
CA PRO A 548 9.44 31.49 -7.95
C PRO A 548 8.78 31.17 -9.30
N SER A 549 9.26 30.16 -10.03
CA SER A 549 8.73 29.79 -11.35
C SER A 549 8.96 28.31 -11.66
N LEU A 550 8.18 27.77 -12.60
CA LEU A 550 8.34 26.38 -13.08
C LEU A 550 9.72 26.16 -13.74
N SER A 551 10.27 27.18 -14.40
CA SER A 551 11.60 27.13 -15.00
C SER A 551 12.70 26.93 -13.95
N GLN A 552 12.62 27.67 -12.83
CA GLN A 552 13.59 27.54 -11.74
C GLN A 552 13.42 26.21 -10.99
N GLN A 553 12.19 25.74 -10.79
CA GLN A 553 11.94 24.38 -10.27
C GLN A 553 12.58 23.31 -11.15
N ARG A 554 12.43 23.43 -12.47
CA ARG A 554 13.03 22.50 -13.43
C ARG A 554 14.56 22.53 -13.36
N HIS A 555 15.16 23.71 -13.24
CA HIS A 555 16.61 23.83 -13.08
C HIS A 555 17.13 23.11 -11.82
N ILE A 556 16.47 23.28 -10.68
CA ILE A 556 16.82 22.60 -9.42
C ILE A 556 16.62 21.08 -9.54
N TYR A 557 15.53 20.65 -10.18
CA TYR A 557 15.26 19.24 -10.46
C TYR A 557 16.34 18.62 -11.33
N ASP A 558 16.75 19.27 -12.42
CA ASP A 558 17.80 18.78 -13.32
C ASP A 558 19.18 18.74 -12.62
N LEU A 559 19.45 19.68 -11.70
CA LEU A 559 20.70 19.75 -10.95
C LEU A 559 20.83 18.67 -9.87
N TYR A 560 19.81 18.52 -9.02
CA TYR A 560 19.88 17.64 -7.83
C TYR A 560 19.13 16.32 -7.98
N GLY A 561 18.25 16.21 -8.98
CA GLY A 561 17.40 15.05 -9.21
C GLY A 561 16.27 14.86 -8.20
N ILE A 562 15.74 15.96 -7.66
CA ILE A 562 14.78 15.98 -6.54
C ILE A 562 13.61 16.94 -6.81
N ARG A 563 12.44 16.59 -6.28
CA ARG A 563 11.23 17.40 -6.20
C ARG A 563 10.51 17.15 -4.88
N HIS A 564 9.48 17.91 -4.58
CA HIS A 564 8.68 17.70 -3.38
C HIS A 564 7.91 16.36 -3.40
N SER A 565 7.84 15.73 -2.23
CA SER A 565 6.96 14.62 -1.89
C SER A 565 6.21 14.97 -0.60
N GLU A 566 4.91 14.70 -0.54
CA GLU A 566 4.11 14.91 0.68
C GLU A 566 4.66 14.11 1.87
N TRP A 567 5.30 12.97 1.62
CA TRP A 567 5.86 12.13 2.68
C TRP A 567 7.04 12.80 3.41
N LEU A 568 7.68 13.81 2.81
CA LEU A 568 8.71 14.61 3.47
C LEU A 568 8.15 15.53 4.55
N ARG A 569 6.83 15.71 4.66
CA ARG A 569 6.22 16.46 5.78
C ARG A 569 6.48 15.79 7.13
N PHE A 570 6.63 14.46 7.14
CA PHE A 570 7.02 13.73 8.34
C PHE A 570 8.47 14.03 8.71
N SER A 571 8.68 14.61 9.90
CA SER A 571 10.02 14.90 10.42
C SER A 571 10.86 13.65 10.64
N TRP A 572 10.21 12.52 10.93
CA TRP A 572 10.82 11.23 11.20
C TRP A 572 11.14 10.41 9.95
N TRP A 573 10.65 10.80 8.77
CA TRP A 573 10.88 10.02 7.56
C TRP A 573 12.21 10.36 6.89
N ASP A 574 12.99 9.32 6.64
CA ASP A 574 14.20 9.35 5.83
C ASP A 574 14.05 8.38 4.64
N PRO A 575 13.93 8.85 3.39
CA PRO A 575 13.82 7.99 2.23
C PRO A 575 15.08 7.17 1.95
N PHE A 576 16.23 7.51 2.51
CA PHE A 576 17.49 6.79 2.28
C PHE A 576 17.64 5.55 3.16
N VAL A 577 16.80 5.42 4.20
CA VAL A 577 16.70 4.24 5.06
C VAL A 577 15.32 3.59 4.96
N GLY A 578 14.26 4.40 5.00
CA GLY A 578 12.87 3.98 4.98
C GLY A 578 12.30 3.65 3.59
N MET A 579 13.07 3.72 2.51
CA MET A 579 12.61 3.34 1.17
C MET A 579 13.59 2.35 0.51
N PRO A 580 13.59 1.08 0.95
CA PRO A 580 14.55 0.09 0.48
C PRO A 580 14.38 -0.25 -1.00
N VAL A 581 15.45 -0.75 -1.61
CA VAL A 581 15.38 -1.37 -2.95
C VAL A 581 14.45 -2.57 -2.88
N GLY A 582 13.36 -2.54 -3.66
CA GLY A 582 12.40 -3.64 -3.80
C GLY A 582 13.12 -4.98 -4.09
N PRO A 583 13.18 -5.92 -3.13
CA PRO A 583 14.04 -7.11 -3.26
C PRO A 583 13.51 -8.10 -4.30
N MET A 584 12.20 -8.15 -4.52
CA MET A 584 11.56 -9.06 -5.47
C MET A 584 11.79 -8.56 -6.90
N HIS A 585 11.53 -7.28 -7.16
CA HIS A 585 11.73 -6.62 -8.45
C HIS A 585 13.22 -6.54 -8.79
N TRP A 586 14.08 -6.24 -7.83
CA TRP A 586 15.52 -6.28 -8.05
C TRP A 586 15.98 -7.68 -8.45
N SER A 587 15.61 -8.71 -7.68
CA SER A 587 15.98 -10.11 -7.96
C SER A 587 15.47 -10.58 -9.31
N ARG A 588 14.23 -10.24 -9.66
CA ARG A 588 13.65 -10.52 -10.98
C ARG A 588 14.47 -9.84 -12.08
N ASN A 589 14.63 -8.51 -12.00
CA ASN A 589 15.24 -7.72 -13.07
C ASN A 589 16.71 -8.09 -13.28
N ILE A 590 17.46 -8.37 -12.21
CA ILE A 590 18.87 -8.75 -12.32
C ILE A 590 19.03 -10.17 -12.89
N CYS A 591 18.17 -11.12 -12.51
CA CYS A 591 18.19 -12.47 -13.06
C CYS A 591 17.74 -12.50 -14.52
N GLU A 592 16.67 -11.78 -14.85
CA GLU A 592 16.17 -11.64 -16.22
C GLU A 592 17.26 -11.04 -17.12
N LYS A 593 17.91 -9.96 -16.67
CA LYS A 593 19.04 -9.35 -17.39
C LYS A 593 20.20 -10.33 -17.59
N GLN A 594 20.63 -11.02 -16.53
CA GLN A 594 21.75 -11.95 -16.62
C GLN A 594 21.46 -13.09 -17.59
N LEU A 595 20.27 -13.70 -17.51
CA LEU A 595 19.92 -14.87 -18.33
C LEU A 595 19.53 -14.47 -19.78
N ARG A 596 18.72 -13.42 -19.97
CA ARG A 596 18.24 -13.03 -21.30
C ARG A 596 19.22 -12.17 -22.08
N GLU A 597 19.81 -11.18 -21.43
CA GLU A 597 20.69 -10.22 -22.12
C GLU A 597 22.13 -10.72 -22.08
N CYS A 598 22.72 -10.86 -20.89
CA CYS A 598 24.14 -11.18 -20.78
C CYS A 598 24.46 -12.58 -21.34
N MET A 599 23.67 -13.59 -20.98
CA MET A 599 23.85 -14.95 -21.47
C MET A 599 23.14 -15.22 -22.80
N ASP A 600 22.49 -14.22 -23.41
CA ASP A 600 21.76 -14.32 -24.67
C ASP A 600 20.91 -15.61 -24.76
N TRP A 601 19.96 -15.78 -23.85
CA TRP A 601 19.03 -16.90 -23.94
C TRP A 601 18.34 -16.90 -25.31
N ASN A 602 18.67 -17.90 -26.12
CA ASN A 602 18.24 -18.01 -27.50
C ASN A 602 17.92 -19.45 -27.92
N TRP A 603 16.65 -19.71 -28.25
CA TRP A 603 16.18 -21.04 -28.67
C TRP A 603 16.67 -21.48 -30.06
N LYS A 604 17.20 -20.56 -30.88
CA LYS A 604 17.60 -20.85 -32.27
C LYS A 604 19.09 -21.13 -32.41
N ASN A 605 19.91 -20.46 -31.60
CA ASN A 605 21.36 -20.60 -31.65
C ASN A 605 21.82 -21.79 -30.82
N LEU A 606 22.96 -22.39 -31.18
CA LEU A 606 23.62 -23.39 -30.35
C LEU A 606 24.43 -22.73 -29.24
N THR A 607 24.70 -23.48 -28.17
CA THR A 607 25.50 -23.00 -27.05
C THR A 607 26.94 -22.75 -27.45
N GLY A 608 27.43 -21.57 -27.11
CA GLY A 608 28.83 -21.18 -27.31
C GLY A 608 29.05 -19.74 -26.88
N VAL A 609 30.32 -19.38 -26.67
CA VAL A 609 30.69 -17.99 -26.33
C VAL A 609 30.91 -17.22 -27.64
N PRO A 610 30.14 -16.13 -27.90
CA PRO A 610 30.36 -15.31 -29.07
C PRO A 610 31.76 -14.68 -29.03
N SER A 611 32.52 -14.79 -30.12
CA SER A 611 33.85 -14.15 -30.23
C SER A 611 33.78 -12.62 -30.16
N ALA A 612 32.60 -12.05 -30.43
CA ALA A 612 32.30 -10.63 -30.37
C ALA A 612 30.78 -10.39 -30.50
N PRO A 613 30.24 -9.29 -29.94
CA PRO A 613 28.85 -8.90 -30.15
C PRO A 613 28.62 -8.42 -31.59
N SER A 614 27.42 -8.64 -32.13
CA SER A 614 26.99 -8.00 -33.36
C SER A 614 26.59 -6.55 -33.09
N LEU A 615 27.23 -5.60 -33.75
CA LEU A 615 26.88 -4.19 -33.59
C LEU A 615 25.59 -3.86 -34.37
N PRO A 616 24.71 -3.00 -33.82
CA PRO A 616 23.50 -2.58 -34.52
C PRO A 616 23.77 -1.56 -35.65
N PHE A 617 25.03 -1.19 -35.89
CA PHE A 617 25.46 -0.21 -36.89
C PHE A 617 26.51 -0.83 -37.82
N GLY A 618 26.53 -0.34 -39.06
CA GLY A 618 27.50 -0.79 -40.08
C GLY A 618 28.89 -0.16 -39.90
N PRO A 619 29.85 -0.55 -40.77
CA PRO A 619 31.24 -0.11 -40.68
C PRO A 619 31.37 1.41 -40.81
N VAL A 620 32.28 1.98 -40.03
CA VAL A 620 32.63 3.40 -40.10
C VAL A 620 33.54 3.65 -41.30
N SER A 621 33.19 4.59 -42.16
CA SER A 621 34.03 4.96 -43.31
C SER A 621 35.19 5.87 -42.90
N ASP A 622 36.26 5.92 -43.71
CA ASP A 622 37.37 6.85 -43.46
C ASP A 622 36.90 8.31 -43.40
N LEU A 623 35.90 8.66 -44.23
CA LEU A 623 35.30 9.99 -44.28
C LEU A 623 34.46 10.30 -43.04
N GLU A 624 33.74 9.29 -42.52
CA GLU A 624 32.98 9.39 -41.28
C GLU A 624 33.91 9.58 -40.08
N TYR A 625 35.02 8.84 -40.03
CA TYR A 625 36.03 8.97 -39.00
C TYR A 625 36.74 10.32 -39.02
N GLU A 626 37.12 10.82 -40.20
CA GLU A 626 37.72 12.14 -40.36
C GLU A 626 36.81 13.27 -39.83
N TRP A 627 35.50 13.15 -40.07
CA TRP A 627 34.53 14.07 -39.49
C TRP A 627 34.53 14.00 -37.96
N GLY A 628 34.45 12.79 -37.39
CA GLY A 628 34.46 12.59 -35.94
C GLY A 628 35.73 13.09 -35.25
N LYS A 629 36.90 12.79 -35.83
CA LYS A 629 38.19 13.25 -35.33
C LYS A 629 38.30 14.77 -35.34
N LYS A 630 37.86 15.41 -36.42
CA LYS A 630 37.81 16.89 -36.49
C LYS A 630 36.82 17.46 -35.49
N ALA A 631 35.64 16.88 -35.33
CA ALA A 631 34.68 17.31 -34.32
C ALA A 631 35.29 17.27 -32.89
N LEU A 632 36.02 16.19 -32.57
CA LEU A 632 36.67 15.99 -31.28
C LEU A 632 37.76 17.04 -30.99
N HIS A 633 38.57 17.43 -31.97
CA HIS A 633 39.69 18.35 -31.75
C HIS A 633 39.39 19.83 -32.04
N CYS A 634 38.30 20.14 -32.77
CA CYS A 634 38.12 21.45 -33.38
C CYS A 634 36.84 22.19 -33.00
N LEU A 635 35.96 21.63 -32.17
CA LEU A 635 34.72 22.28 -31.70
C LEU A 635 34.84 22.76 -30.25
N ASN A 636 33.99 23.66 -29.77
CA ASN A 636 33.82 23.88 -28.32
C ASN A 636 32.79 22.88 -27.76
N THR A 637 32.53 22.87 -26.46
CA THR A 637 31.55 21.95 -25.84
C THR A 637 30.16 22.09 -26.50
N GLN A 638 29.66 23.32 -26.66
CA GLN A 638 28.32 23.56 -27.22
C GLN A 638 28.17 23.01 -28.65
N ASP A 639 29.13 23.31 -29.53
CA ASP A 639 29.12 22.85 -30.91
C ASP A 639 29.38 21.34 -31.03
N PHE A 640 30.22 20.76 -30.15
CA PHE A 640 30.48 19.33 -30.13
C PHE A 640 29.24 18.53 -29.73
N MET A 641 28.50 18.98 -28.71
CA MET A 641 27.23 18.38 -28.33
C MET A 641 26.18 18.51 -29.45
N ALA A 642 26.20 19.61 -30.20
CA ALA A 642 25.33 19.84 -31.35
C ALA A 642 25.79 19.18 -32.66
N SER A 643 26.93 18.47 -32.67
CA SER A 643 27.58 17.97 -33.89
C SER A 643 26.77 16.86 -34.59
N LYS A 644 25.87 16.17 -33.88
CA LYS A 644 25.05 15.06 -34.39
C LYS A 644 25.89 13.93 -35.01
N LEU A 645 27.02 13.57 -34.38
CA LEU A 645 27.80 12.40 -34.79
C LEU A 645 26.90 11.15 -34.86
N THR A 646 27.17 10.28 -35.83
CA THR A 646 26.40 9.03 -35.96
C THR A 646 26.66 8.12 -34.76
N SER A 647 25.72 7.23 -34.48
CA SER A 647 25.88 6.22 -33.42
C SER A 647 27.14 5.37 -33.66
N GLY A 648 27.31 4.84 -34.87
CA GLY A 648 28.48 4.01 -35.22
C GLY A 648 29.81 4.75 -35.05
N LEU A 649 29.90 6.01 -35.50
CA LEU A 649 31.09 6.84 -35.33
C LEU A 649 31.41 7.12 -33.87
N THR A 650 30.39 7.47 -33.08
CA THR A 650 30.58 7.79 -31.65
C THR A 650 31.09 6.57 -30.89
N HIS A 651 30.51 5.40 -31.13
CA HIS A 651 31.00 4.13 -30.58
C HIS A 651 32.43 3.83 -31.02
N TYR A 652 32.78 4.09 -32.29
CA TYR A 652 34.13 3.88 -32.80
C TYR A 652 35.16 4.81 -32.16
N LEU A 653 34.84 6.10 -31.99
CA LEU A 653 35.72 7.07 -31.33
C LEU A 653 36.00 6.69 -29.87
N CYS A 654 34.95 6.35 -29.11
CA CYS A 654 35.11 5.89 -27.73
C CYS A 654 36.06 4.69 -27.65
N ARG A 655 35.90 3.68 -28.51
CA ARG A 655 36.78 2.51 -28.56
C ARG A 655 38.24 2.82 -28.83
N GLN A 656 38.50 3.69 -29.81
CA GLN A 656 39.87 4.10 -30.16
C GLN A 656 40.59 4.77 -28.99
N LEU A 657 39.82 5.43 -28.12
CA LEU A 657 40.33 6.10 -26.93
C LEU A 657 40.33 5.20 -25.68
N GLY A 658 39.97 3.92 -25.80
CA GLY A 658 39.81 3.02 -24.66
C GLY A 658 38.64 3.38 -23.74
N ILE A 659 37.71 4.18 -24.23
CA ILE A 659 36.50 4.61 -23.51
C ILE A 659 35.39 3.59 -23.77
N TYR A 660 34.86 2.97 -22.71
CA TYR A 660 33.80 1.98 -22.84
C TYR A 660 32.47 2.62 -23.27
N GLU A 661 31.87 2.07 -24.31
CA GLU A 661 30.71 2.63 -25.01
C GLU A 661 29.38 1.85 -24.84
N ALA A 662 29.40 0.64 -24.25
CA ALA A 662 28.22 -0.22 -24.31
C ALA A 662 27.03 0.29 -23.48
N GLY A 663 25.88 0.41 -24.16
CA GLY A 663 24.60 0.78 -23.57
C GLY A 663 24.38 2.26 -23.26
N VAL A 664 25.37 3.11 -23.56
CA VAL A 664 25.29 4.57 -23.39
C VAL A 664 24.62 5.16 -24.62
N SER A 665 23.75 6.16 -24.43
CA SER A 665 23.19 6.90 -25.56
C SER A 665 24.31 7.64 -26.30
N VAL A 666 24.08 8.01 -27.56
CA VAL A 666 25.03 8.86 -28.30
C VAL A 666 25.34 10.13 -27.52
N GLU A 667 24.32 10.76 -26.95
CA GLU A 667 24.46 11.95 -26.11
C GLU A 667 25.33 11.70 -24.86
N GLY A 668 25.11 10.60 -24.14
CA GLY A 668 25.94 10.24 -23.00
C GLY A 668 27.40 9.97 -23.39
N MET A 669 27.65 9.37 -24.56
CA MET A 669 29.00 9.18 -25.06
C MET A 669 29.67 10.49 -25.48
N LEU A 670 28.91 11.43 -26.05
CA LEU A 670 29.41 12.77 -26.34
C LEU A 670 29.83 13.49 -25.06
N LEU A 671 29.09 13.34 -23.96
CA LEU A 671 29.50 13.88 -22.65
C LEU A 671 30.83 13.29 -22.16
N VAL A 672 31.01 11.96 -22.27
CA VAL A 672 32.28 11.31 -21.88
C VAL A 672 33.44 11.77 -22.76
N LEU A 673 33.20 11.88 -24.07
CA LEU A 673 34.19 12.41 -25.00
C LEU A 673 34.51 13.88 -24.66
N ASP A 674 33.53 14.67 -24.22
CA ASP A 674 33.75 16.06 -23.81
C ASP A 674 34.55 16.18 -22.52
N GLU A 675 34.31 15.29 -21.55
CA GLU A 675 35.11 15.18 -20.32
C GLU A 675 36.55 14.76 -20.64
N TRP A 676 36.73 13.75 -21.50
CA TRP A 676 38.05 13.36 -21.99
C TRP A 676 38.79 14.53 -22.66
N ARG A 677 38.09 15.37 -23.44
CA ARG A 677 38.69 16.56 -24.07
C ARG A 677 39.17 17.60 -23.04
N LYS A 678 38.52 17.70 -21.88
CA LYS A 678 38.98 18.54 -20.76
C LYS A 678 40.21 17.93 -20.11
N ASP A 679 40.18 16.64 -19.83
CA ASP A 679 41.28 15.91 -19.20
C ASP A 679 42.56 15.92 -20.06
N THR A 680 42.41 15.92 -21.38
CA THR A 680 43.53 16.00 -22.33
C THR A 680 43.87 17.43 -22.77
N GLU A 681 43.33 18.45 -22.10
CA GLU A 681 43.61 19.87 -22.37
C GLU A 681 43.33 20.31 -23.82
N ILE A 682 42.32 19.72 -24.47
CA ILE A 682 41.84 20.17 -25.79
C ILE A 682 40.91 21.39 -25.61
N ILE A 683 40.10 21.36 -24.56
CA ILE A 683 39.20 22.45 -24.15
C ILE A 683 39.46 22.82 -22.69
N GLY A 684 39.22 24.09 -22.34
CA GLY A 684 39.31 24.59 -20.98
C GLY A 684 38.11 24.18 -20.11
N ALA A 685 38.18 24.50 -18.81
CA ALA A 685 37.07 24.30 -17.88
C ALA A 685 35.81 25.10 -18.25
N ASP A 686 35.96 26.18 -19.02
CA ASP A 686 34.89 27.01 -19.59
C ASP A 686 34.22 26.36 -20.82
N GLY A 687 34.73 25.22 -21.30
CA GLY A 687 34.23 24.51 -22.48
C GLY A 687 34.69 25.09 -23.81
N GLU A 688 35.56 26.11 -23.79
CA GLU A 688 36.15 26.72 -24.98
C GLU A 688 37.44 26.02 -25.39
N LEU A 689 37.77 26.08 -26.69
CA LEU A 689 39.06 25.57 -27.17
C LEU A 689 40.22 26.34 -26.52
N ILE A 690 41.23 25.62 -26.07
CA ILE A 690 42.45 26.24 -25.50
C ILE A 690 43.18 27.04 -26.60
N ASP A 691 43.26 26.49 -27.81
CA ASP A 691 43.80 27.20 -28.98
C ASP A 691 42.70 27.96 -29.74
N LYS A 692 42.52 29.23 -29.33
CA LYS A 692 41.50 30.17 -29.85
C LYS A 692 41.89 30.84 -31.18
N ALA A 693 43.15 30.78 -31.61
CA ALA A 693 43.66 31.56 -32.74
C ALA A 693 43.05 31.16 -34.10
N GLU A 694 42.49 29.94 -34.19
CA GLU A 694 41.97 29.35 -35.44
C GLU A 694 40.52 28.87 -35.36
N GLY A 695 39.75 29.26 -34.32
CA GLY A 695 38.43 28.68 -34.02
C GLY A 695 37.44 28.66 -35.20
N ARG A 696 37.40 29.72 -36.01
CA ARG A 696 36.53 29.79 -37.20
C ARG A 696 36.96 28.81 -38.30
N ALA A 697 38.25 28.78 -38.64
CA ALA A 697 38.79 27.89 -39.66
C ALA A 697 38.66 26.42 -39.26
N LYS A 698 38.85 26.12 -37.97
CA LYS A 698 38.63 24.81 -37.35
C LYS A 698 37.18 24.35 -37.49
N LYS A 699 36.20 25.22 -37.20
CA LYS A 699 34.76 24.93 -37.35
C LYS A 699 34.35 24.70 -38.81
N GLU A 700 34.85 25.53 -39.73
CA GLU A 700 34.62 25.37 -41.17
C GLU A 700 35.23 24.05 -41.69
N SER A 701 36.38 23.62 -41.15
CA SER A 701 37.00 22.33 -41.45
C SER A 701 36.14 21.14 -41.01
N VAL A 702 35.50 21.22 -39.82
CA VAL A 702 34.58 20.18 -39.34
C VAL A 702 33.35 20.09 -40.23
N ALA A 703 32.75 21.24 -40.58
CA ALA A 703 31.59 21.30 -41.46
C ALA A 703 31.90 20.68 -42.84
N LEU A 704 33.06 21.00 -43.42
CA LEU A 704 33.50 20.44 -44.70
C LEU A 704 33.68 18.91 -44.65
N ALA A 705 34.25 18.38 -43.55
CA ALA A 705 34.42 16.95 -43.36
C ALA A 705 33.07 16.22 -43.22
N ARG A 706 32.14 16.78 -42.45
CA ARG A 706 30.76 16.29 -42.34
C ARG A 706 30.08 16.21 -43.71
N SER A 707 30.19 17.28 -44.49
CA SER A 707 29.55 17.36 -45.81
C SER A 707 30.17 16.38 -46.81
N HIS A 708 31.47 16.12 -46.72
CA HIS A 708 32.13 15.07 -47.51
C HIS A 708 31.59 13.67 -47.16
N PHE A 709 31.33 13.39 -45.88
CA PHE A 709 30.69 12.14 -45.46
C PHE A 709 29.25 12.01 -46.00
N TYR A 710 28.41 13.03 -45.86
CA TYR A 710 27.03 12.97 -46.38
C TYR A 710 26.99 12.84 -47.91
N LEU A 711 27.95 13.43 -48.62
CA LEU A 711 28.11 13.22 -50.06
C LEU A 711 28.41 11.74 -50.38
N SER A 712 29.21 11.06 -49.55
CA SER A 712 29.55 9.64 -49.71
C SER A 712 28.40 8.67 -49.41
N LYS A 713 27.45 9.10 -48.58
CA LYS A 713 26.23 8.34 -48.23
C LYS A 713 25.07 8.57 -49.21
N ALA A 714 25.17 9.59 -50.06
CA ALA A 714 24.07 10.01 -50.91
C ALA A 714 23.69 8.92 -51.92
N GLY A 715 22.42 8.50 -51.92
CA GLY A 715 21.85 7.66 -52.98
C GLY A 715 21.30 8.46 -54.16
N THR A 716 21.08 9.77 -53.98
CA THR A 716 20.53 10.68 -55.00
C THR A 716 21.11 12.09 -54.85
N ALA A 717 21.09 12.88 -55.93
CA ALA A 717 21.46 14.30 -55.87
C ALA A 717 20.55 15.12 -54.94
N SER A 718 19.27 14.74 -54.80
CA SER A 718 18.33 15.39 -53.88
C SER A 718 18.71 15.18 -52.41
N TYR A 719 19.32 14.05 -52.06
CA TYR A 719 19.86 13.82 -50.73
C TYR A 719 20.99 14.81 -50.40
N VAL A 720 21.89 15.04 -51.36
CA VAL A 720 23.00 16.02 -51.24
C VAL A 720 22.45 17.44 -51.07
N ASP A 721 21.46 17.84 -51.87
CA ASP A 721 20.84 19.17 -51.79
C ASP A 721 20.10 19.43 -50.47
N SER A 722 19.54 18.39 -49.84
CA SER A 722 18.81 18.51 -48.57
C SER A 722 19.71 18.48 -47.34
N HIS A 723 20.86 17.80 -47.40
CA HIS A 723 21.73 17.55 -46.24
C HIS A 723 22.98 18.43 -46.18
N ILE A 724 23.36 19.10 -47.28
CA ILE A 724 24.57 19.93 -47.36
C ILE A 724 24.19 21.37 -47.71
N ASN A 725 24.82 22.35 -47.06
CA ASN A 725 24.55 23.77 -47.30
C ASN A 725 25.30 24.30 -48.53
N ALA A 726 24.79 25.36 -49.16
CA ALA A 726 25.38 25.92 -50.38
C ALA A 726 26.88 26.32 -50.24
N PRO A 727 27.35 26.94 -49.14
CA PRO A 727 28.77 27.25 -48.95
C PRO A 727 29.66 25.99 -48.86
N GLU A 728 29.15 24.92 -48.23
CA GLU A 728 29.88 23.66 -48.09
C GLU A 728 29.95 22.91 -49.44
N LEU A 729 28.90 22.98 -50.27
CA LEU A 729 28.93 22.45 -51.65
C LEU A 729 29.96 23.18 -52.51
N LEU A 730 30.05 24.51 -52.41
CA LEU A 730 31.07 25.29 -53.11
C LEU A 730 32.48 24.90 -52.68
N ALA A 731 32.71 24.76 -51.36
CA ALA A 731 33.99 24.32 -50.81
C ALA A 731 34.36 22.89 -51.25
N LEU A 732 33.39 21.97 -51.35
CA LEU A 732 33.61 20.63 -51.89
C LEU A 732 33.93 20.67 -53.40
N CYS A 733 33.23 21.48 -54.19
CA CYS A 733 33.56 21.67 -55.61
C CYS A 733 34.98 22.18 -55.79
N GLN A 734 35.39 23.19 -55.01
CA GLN A 734 36.77 23.70 -55.01
C GLN A 734 37.78 22.61 -54.62
N LYS A 735 37.49 21.84 -53.56
CA LYS A 735 38.33 20.74 -53.09
C LYS A 735 38.55 19.67 -54.14
N PHE A 736 37.55 19.37 -54.97
CA PHE A 736 37.63 18.36 -56.03
C PHE A 736 38.03 18.94 -57.40
N GLY A 737 38.34 20.24 -57.50
CA GLY A 737 38.69 20.89 -58.77
C GLY A 737 37.52 20.94 -59.77
N LEU A 738 36.27 20.96 -59.28
CA LEU A 738 35.07 21.05 -60.08
C LEU A 738 34.65 22.51 -60.27
N GLU A 739 33.89 22.78 -61.35
CA GLU A 739 33.32 24.10 -61.59
C GLU A 739 32.43 24.53 -60.40
N THR A 740 32.59 25.78 -59.94
CA THR A 740 31.88 26.32 -58.77
C THR A 740 30.70 27.22 -59.14
N GLY A 741 30.44 27.41 -60.43
CA GLY A 741 29.27 28.14 -60.93
C GLY A 741 27.98 27.31 -60.85
N GLY A 742 26.86 27.99 -60.62
CA GLY A 742 25.52 27.40 -60.66
C GLY A 742 24.70 27.57 -59.39
N LYS A 743 23.42 27.18 -59.45
CA LYS A 743 22.52 27.13 -58.28
C LYS A 743 22.84 25.92 -57.38
N LYS A 744 22.41 25.94 -56.12
CA LYS A 744 22.66 24.88 -55.12
C LYS A 744 22.40 23.45 -55.66
N LYS A 745 21.28 23.26 -56.36
CA LYS A 745 20.91 21.98 -56.97
C LYS A 745 21.91 21.50 -58.03
N GLU A 746 22.41 22.40 -58.86
CA GLU A 746 23.38 22.08 -59.91
C GLU A 746 24.74 21.67 -59.29
N LEU A 747 25.15 22.35 -58.20
CA LEU A 747 26.33 21.96 -57.43
C LEU A 747 26.16 20.57 -56.79
N ALA A 748 24.97 20.29 -56.23
CA ALA A 748 24.65 18.99 -55.63
C ALA A 748 24.64 17.85 -56.66
N GLU A 749 24.05 18.06 -57.84
CA GLU A 749 24.04 17.09 -58.95
C GLU A 749 25.45 16.82 -59.48
N ARG A 750 26.27 17.87 -59.63
CA ARG A 750 27.66 17.75 -60.09
C ARG A 750 28.49 16.95 -59.09
N LEU A 751 28.40 17.27 -57.80
CA LEU A 751 29.10 16.55 -56.74
C LEU A 751 28.62 15.11 -56.62
N PHE A 752 27.33 14.84 -56.70
CA PHE A 752 26.77 13.47 -56.69
C PHE A 752 27.30 12.64 -57.87
N THR A 753 27.29 13.21 -59.08
CA THR A 753 27.79 12.54 -60.28
C THR A 753 29.29 12.23 -60.18
N TYR A 754 30.07 13.17 -59.66
CA TYR A 754 31.50 12.97 -59.43
C TYR A 754 31.77 11.89 -58.38
N HIS A 755 31.09 11.98 -57.23
CA HIS A 755 31.35 11.12 -56.08
C HIS A 755 30.77 9.71 -56.22
N SER A 756 29.72 9.52 -57.02
CA SER A 756 29.15 8.19 -57.33
C SER A 756 30.15 7.23 -58.00
N ARG A 757 31.25 7.75 -58.55
CA ARG A 757 32.34 6.98 -59.18
C ARG A 757 33.48 6.64 -58.22
N ILE A 758 33.45 7.18 -57.00
CA ILE A 758 34.50 7.02 -56.00
C ILE A 758 34.13 5.86 -55.08
N LYS A 759 35.06 4.92 -54.91
CA LYS A 759 34.90 3.85 -53.92
C LYS A 759 35.22 4.40 -52.53
N VAL A 760 34.24 4.33 -51.63
CA VAL A 760 34.41 4.70 -50.21
C VAL A 760 35.13 3.55 -49.49
N ASN A 761 36.23 3.89 -48.82
CA ASN A 761 36.95 2.96 -47.95
C ASN A 761 36.33 2.94 -46.56
N TYR A 762 36.40 1.76 -45.94
CA TYR A 762 35.90 1.52 -44.59
C TYR A 762 37.05 1.11 -43.69
N LEU A 763 37.02 1.61 -42.46
CA LEU A 763 38.01 1.27 -41.46
C LEU A 763 37.90 -0.22 -41.11
N PRO A 764 39.03 -0.89 -40.77
CA PRO A 764 38.99 -2.28 -40.35
C PRO A 764 38.07 -2.41 -39.13
N GLU A 765 36.95 -3.12 -39.28
CA GLU A 765 36.10 -3.41 -38.14
C GLU A 765 36.82 -4.38 -37.21
N THR A 766 36.91 -4.03 -35.94
CA THR A 766 37.36 -4.94 -34.88
C THR A 766 36.31 -5.99 -34.53
N TYR A 767 35.11 -5.94 -35.15
CA TYR A 767 33.96 -6.76 -34.79
C TYR A 767 33.21 -7.31 -36.03
N PRO A 768 32.68 -8.53 -35.96
CA PRO A 768 31.89 -9.12 -37.03
C PRO A 768 30.55 -8.40 -37.23
N THR A 769 30.23 -8.06 -38.48
CA THR A 769 28.94 -7.48 -38.90
C THR A 769 27.79 -8.48 -38.96
N LYS A 770 28.07 -9.79 -38.82
CA LYS A 770 27.04 -10.84 -38.79
C LYS A 770 26.60 -11.11 -37.35
N LYS A 771 25.29 -11.34 -37.16
CA LYS A 771 24.75 -11.86 -35.89
C LYS A 771 25.51 -13.13 -35.50
N ALA A 772 25.84 -13.23 -34.21
CA ALA A 772 26.53 -14.40 -33.67
C ALA A 772 25.71 -15.67 -33.97
N SER A 773 26.40 -16.72 -34.44
CA SER A 773 25.82 -18.04 -34.73
C SER A 773 25.64 -18.90 -33.48
N VAL A 774 26.15 -18.43 -32.34
CA VAL A 774 26.13 -19.09 -31.04
C VAL A 774 25.66 -18.11 -29.98
N SER A 775 25.13 -18.65 -28.89
CA SER A 775 24.66 -17.89 -27.73
C SER A 775 25.10 -18.62 -26.46
N VAL A 776 25.36 -17.91 -25.35
CA VAL A 776 25.84 -18.57 -24.12
C VAL A 776 24.77 -19.53 -23.57
N LEU A 777 23.50 -19.16 -23.65
CA LEU A 777 22.36 -20.04 -23.41
C LEU A 777 21.66 -20.36 -24.72
N GLY A 778 22.25 -21.28 -25.49
CA GLY A 778 21.67 -21.81 -26.72
C GLY A 778 20.50 -22.76 -26.50
N GLY A 779 19.79 -23.08 -27.57
CA GLY A 779 18.61 -23.94 -27.57
C GLY A 779 18.88 -25.34 -27.02
N ASP A 780 20.08 -25.87 -27.22
CA ASP A 780 20.52 -27.17 -26.69
C ASP A 780 20.55 -27.18 -25.14
N ILE A 781 21.05 -26.13 -24.50
CA ILE A 781 21.04 -26.01 -23.03
C ILE A 781 19.63 -25.74 -22.51
N LEU A 782 18.84 -24.92 -23.20
CA LEU A 782 17.47 -24.63 -22.80
C LEU A 782 16.55 -25.86 -22.85
N ILE A 783 16.79 -26.77 -23.80
CA ILE A 783 16.14 -28.10 -23.85
C ILE A 783 16.53 -28.92 -22.62
N GLU A 784 17.82 -28.92 -22.24
CA GLU A 784 18.28 -29.61 -21.03
C GLU A 784 17.63 -29.03 -19.76
N VAL A 785 17.44 -27.70 -19.67
CA VAL A 785 16.71 -27.07 -18.57
C VAL A 785 15.27 -27.57 -18.51
N GLN A 786 14.57 -27.66 -19.65
CA GLN A 786 13.20 -28.19 -19.69
C GLN A 786 13.14 -29.68 -19.29
N ASN A 787 14.12 -30.48 -19.73
CA ASN A 787 14.22 -31.90 -19.37
C ASN A 787 14.41 -32.07 -17.86
N ASP A 788 15.32 -31.31 -17.24
CA ASP A 788 15.58 -31.36 -15.81
C ASP A 788 14.40 -30.82 -14.99
N MET A 789 13.74 -29.76 -15.46
CA MET A 789 12.48 -29.28 -14.87
C MET A 789 11.39 -30.35 -14.92
N GLY A 790 11.33 -31.17 -15.97
CA GLY A 790 10.40 -32.30 -16.09
C GLY A 790 10.65 -33.40 -15.05
N ARG A 791 11.88 -33.53 -14.55
CA ARG A 791 12.32 -34.53 -13.57
C ARG A 791 12.37 -33.99 -12.13
N THR A 792 12.27 -32.67 -11.97
CA THR A 792 12.39 -32.00 -10.66
C THR A 792 11.02 -31.79 -10.03
N THR A 793 10.88 -32.18 -8.76
CA THR A 793 9.69 -31.86 -7.96
C THR A 793 10.02 -30.70 -7.03
N LEU A 794 9.34 -29.57 -7.18
CA LEU A 794 9.49 -28.41 -6.29
C LEU A 794 8.46 -28.48 -5.14
N PRO A 795 8.81 -27.97 -3.95
CA PRO A 795 7.86 -27.87 -2.84
C PRO A 795 6.74 -26.87 -3.16
N ARG A 796 5.55 -27.08 -2.59
CA ARG A 796 4.34 -26.30 -2.89
C ARG A 796 4.43 -24.80 -2.59
N TRP A 797 5.30 -24.41 -1.65
CA TRP A 797 5.51 -23.01 -1.28
C TRP A 797 6.37 -22.25 -2.30
N LEU A 798 7.09 -22.94 -3.18
CA LEU A 798 7.87 -22.32 -4.25
C LEU A 798 7.02 -22.22 -5.51
N LYS A 799 7.06 -21.07 -6.20
CA LYS A 799 6.31 -20.90 -7.46
C LYS A 799 6.93 -21.73 -8.57
N HIS A 800 6.11 -22.54 -9.23
CA HIS A 800 6.56 -23.37 -10.33
C HIS A 800 6.65 -22.55 -11.62
N PRO A 801 7.84 -22.38 -12.22
CA PRO A 801 7.94 -21.77 -13.54
C PRO A 801 7.27 -22.67 -14.59
N PRO A 802 6.63 -22.08 -15.63
CA PRO A 802 5.99 -22.85 -16.68
C PRO A 802 7.01 -23.73 -17.43
N LYS A 803 6.66 -25.00 -17.67
CA LYS A 803 7.56 -25.96 -18.35
C LYS A 803 8.01 -25.49 -19.74
N HIS A 804 7.11 -24.89 -20.49
CA HIS A 804 7.39 -24.31 -21.81
C HIS A 804 7.52 -22.78 -21.72
N PHE A 805 8.45 -22.34 -20.89
CA PHE A 805 8.74 -20.93 -20.73
C PHE A 805 9.29 -20.34 -22.05
N ALA A 806 8.84 -19.13 -22.43
CA ALA A 806 9.27 -18.37 -23.61
C ALA A 806 8.92 -18.94 -25.01
N ASN A 807 7.89 -19.78 -25.13
CA ASN A 807 7.23 -20.00 -26.42
C ASN A 807 6.42 -18.75 -26.82
N ALA A 808 6.23 -18.48 -28.12
CA ALA A 808 5.46 -17.32 -28.62
C ALA A 808 4.01 -17.27 -28.09
N SER A 809 3.50 -18.38 -27.54
CA SER A 809 2.19 -18.55 -26.91
C SER A 809 2.22 -18.51 -25.36
N SER A 810 3.38 -18.36 -24.73
CA SER A 810 3.51 -18.32 -23.26
C SER A 810 3.32 -16.91 -22.70
N LYS A 811 2.65 -16.81 -21.54
CA LYS A 811 2.57 -15.55 -20.79
C LYS A 811 3.96 -15.14 -20.30
N SER A 812 4.18 -13.84 -20.11
CA SER A 812 5.38 -13.33 -19.43
C SER A 812 5.53 -13.96 -18.05
N LEU A 813 6.77 -14.27 -17.67
CA LEU A 813 7.09 -14.85 -16.36
C LEU A 813 6.88 -13.80 -15.27
N LYS A 814 6.24 -14.21 -14.17
CA LYS A 814 6.12 -13.39 -12.94
C LYS A 814 7.44 -13.37 -12.16
N ALA A 815 7.58 -12.43 -11.23
CA ALA A 815 8.82 -12.25 -10.46
C ALA A 815 9.26 -13.51 -9.68
N GLU A 816 8.35 -14.16 -8.95
CA GLU A 816 8.67 -15.39 -8.20
C GLU A 816 8.92 -16.61 -9.12
N GLU A 817 8.34 -16.62 -10.33
CA GLU A 817 8.65 -17.64 -11.35
C GLU A 817 10.07 -17.45 -11.88
N TRP A 818 10.48 -16.20 -12.14
CA TRP A 818 11.86 -15.85 -12.48
C TRP A 818 12.85 -16.27 -11.41
N LYS A 819 12.56 -15.97 -10.14
CA LYS A 819 13.39 -16.35 -9.00
C LYS A 819 13.58 -17.86 -8.93
N SER A 820 12.50 -18.63 -9.03
CA SER A 820 12.55 -20.10 -8.98
C SER A 820 13.27 -20.69 -10.19
N LEU A 821 13.04 -20.14 -11.38
CA LEU A 821 13.70 -20.55 -12.61
C LEU A 821 15.22 -20.31 -12.52
N ALA A 822 15.64 -19.12 -12.10
CA ALA A 822 17.05 -18.75 -11.98
C ALA A 822 17.77 -19.52 -10.86
N THR A 823 17.20 -19.57 -9.66
CA THR A 823 17.86 -20.12 -8.46
C THR A 823 17.79 -21.64 -8.35
N VAL A 824 16.85 -22.30 -9.05
CA VAL A 824 16.70 -23.76 -9.01
C VAL A 824 16.96 -24.39 -10.37
N SER A 825 16.13 -24.11 -11.38
CA SER A 825 16.19 -24.82 -12.67
C SER A 825 17.50 -24.59 -13.42
N PHE A 826 17.91 -23.32 -13.57
CA PHE A 826 19.17 -22.97 -14.22
C PHE A 826 20.37 -23.45 -13.41
N VAL A 827 20.39 -23.24 -12.08
CA VAL A 827 21.48 -23.72 -11.24
C VAL A 827 21.68 -25.23 -11.39
N PHE A 828 20.62 -26.02 -11.28
CA PHE A 828 20.70 -27.48 -11.39
C PHE A 828 21.29 -27.91 -12.73
N THR A 829 20.74 -27.37 -13.83
CA THR A 829 21.15 -27.75 -15.18
C THR A 829 22.57 -27.27 -15.50
N LEU A 830 22.87 -26.01 -15.22
CA LEU A 830 24.17 -25.42 -15.57
C LEU A 830 25.30 -26.00 -14.72
N VAL A 831 25.05 -26.31 -13.44
CA VAL A 831 26.05 -27.03 -12.62
C VAL A 831 26.26 -28.44 -13.17
N ARG A 832 25.21 -29.15 -13.56
CA ARG A 832 25.33 -30.49 -14.17
C ARG A 832 26.11 -30.47 -15.47
N VAL A 833 25.85 -29.50 -16.34
CA VAL A 833 26.41 -29.46 -17.71
C VAL A 833 27.78 -28.76 -17.76
N TRP A 834 27.97 -27.67 -17.01
CA TRP A 834 29.20 -26.87 -17.04
C TRP A 834 30.10 -27.04 -15.81
N GLY A 835 29.61 -27.61 -14.71
CA GLY A 835 30.34 -27.71 -13.44
C GLY A 835 31.54 -28.66 -13.45
N ASN A 836 31.59 -29.62 -14.38
CA ASN A 836 32.74 -30.52 -14.56
C ASN A 836 33.76 -30.01 -15.59
N LEU A 837 33.48 -28.87 -16.25
CA LEU A 837 34.43 -28.27 -17.19
C LEU A 837 35.62 -27.65 -16.41
N PRO A 838 36.83 -27.63 -16.99
CA PRO A 838 37.98 -26.95 -16.39
C PRO A 838 37.69 -25.47 -16.09
N SER A 839 38.29 -24.91 -15.04
CA SER A 839 38.11 -23.49 -14.66
C SER A 839 38.59 -22.50 -15.72
N THR A 840 39.45 -22.92 -16.64
CA THR A 840 39.89 -22.14 -17.80
C THR A 840 38.84 -22.08 -18.92
N ASN A 841 37.81 -22.93 -18.88
CA ASN A 841 36.74 -22.94 -19.87
C ASN A 841 35.81 -21.73 -19.69
N GLU A 842 35.50 -21.03 -20.78
CA GLU A 842 34.72 -19.79 -20.75
C GLU A 842 33.25 -19.99 -20.31
N LEU A 843 32.66 -21.18 -20.53
CA LEU A 843 31.31 -21.51 -20.04
C LEU A 843 31.33 -21.79 -18.54
N ARG A 844 32.40 -22.42 -18.05
CA ARG A 844 32.60 -22.63 -16.61
C ARG A 844 32.73 -21.29 -15.87
N GLN A 845 33.50 -20.36 -16.39
CA GLN A 845 33.64 -19.02 -15.78
C GLN A 845 32.30 -18.28 -15.70
N ARG A 846 31.45 -18.44 -16.72
CA ARG A 846 30.09 -17.86 -16.74
C ARG A 846 29.13 -18.56 -15.78
N LEU A 847 29.27 -19.88 -15.55
CA LEU A 847 28.59 -20.56 -14.46
C LEU A 847 28.98 -19.96 -13.11
N ASP A 848 30.29 -19.89 -12.81
CA ASP A 848 30.77 -19.41 -11.51
C ASP A 848 30.32 -17.94 -11.28
N HIS A 849 30.38 -17.11 -12.31
CA HIS A 849 29.83 -15.75 -12.31
C HIS A 849 28.33 -15.70 -12.02
N PHE A 850 27.53 -16.53 -12.68
CA PHE A 850 26.09 -16.64 -12.44
C PHE A 850 25.79 -17.11 -11.00
N LEU A 851 26.56 -18.04 -10.46
CA LEU A 851 26.38 -18.54 -9.10
C LEU A 851 26.62 -17.46 -8.04
N HIS A 852 27.54 -16.52 -8.25
CA HIS A 852 27.69 -15.37 -7.36
C HIS A 852 26.40 -14.52 -7.29
N LEU A 853 25.74 -14.29 -8.43
CA LEU A 853 24.45 -13.61 -8.45
C LEU A 853 23.37 -14.41 -7.70
N VAL A 854 23.31 -15.72 -7.93
CA VAL A 854 22.34 -16.60 -7.28
C VAL A 854 22.51 -16.61 -5.77
N LEU A 855 23.75 -16.59 -5.27
CA LEU A 855 24.03 -16.51 -3.83
C LEU A 855 23.50 -15.21 -3.23
N CYS A 856 23.63 -14.08 -3.93
CA CYS A 856 23.03 -12.81 -3.50
C CYS A 856 21.50 -12.91 -3.39
N VAL A 857 20.83 -13.45 -4.43
CA VAL A 857 19.36 -13.64 -4.43
C VAL A 857 18.93 -14.63 -3.34
N ARG A 858 19.74 -15.64 -3.03
CA ARG A 858 19.49 -16.59 -1.95
C ARG A 858 19.56 -15.92 -0.58
N ILE A 859 20.55 -15.06 -0.33
CA ILE A 859 20.69 -14.33 0.94
C ILE A 859 19.47 -13.43 1.17
N LEU A 860 18.94 -12.77 0.13
CA LEU A 860 17.70 -11.98 0.22
C LEU A 860 16.44 -12.81 0.54
N ALA A 861 16.51 -14.14 0.42
CA ALA A 861 15.43 -15.04 0.78
C ALA A 861 15.55 -15.58 2.21
N PHE A 862 16.61 -15.23 2.97
CA PHE A 862 16.76 -15.66 4.35
C PHE A 862 15.68 -15.03 5.25
N GLN A 863 15.19 -15.81 6.21
CA GLN A 863 14.20 -15.38 7.20
C GLN A 863 14.83 -14.72 8.43
N SER A 864 16.16 -14.82 8.54
CA SER A 864 16.99 -14.23 9.56
C SER A 864 18.36 -13.89 8.96
N LEU A 865 19.02 -12.85 9.47
CA LEU A 865 20.35 -12.44 9.02
C LEU A 865 21.29 -12.26 10.20
N VAL A 866 22.56 -12.57 9.97
CA VAL A 866 23.69 -12.09 10.77
C VAL A 866 24.62 -11.24 9.90
N GLU A 867 25.51 -10.46 10.51
CA GLU A 867 26.43 -9.59 9.77
C GLU A 867 27.24 -10.33 8.70
N SER A 868 27.70 -11.56 8.99
CA SER A 868 28.44 -12.37 8.02
C SER A 868 27.63 -12.77 6.78
N ASP A 869 26.30 -12.84 6.87
CA ASP A 869 25.45 -13.07 5.71
C ASP A 869 25.41 -11.82 4.80
N ILE A 870 25.41 -10.64 5.41
CA ILE A 870 25.42 -9.35 4.71
C ILE A 870 26.78 -9.14 4.04
N ASP A 871 27.87 -9.42 4.75
CA ASP A 871 29.23 -9.39 4.19
C ASP A 871 29.38 -10.38 3.03
N ALA A 872 28.75 -11.56 3.12
CA ALA A 872 28.72 -12.54 2.04
C ALA A 872 27.95 -12.01 0.81
N PHE A 873 26.84 -11.28 1.03
CA PHE A 873 26.14 -10.60 -0.06
C PHE A 873 27.06 -9.58 -0.74
N GLU A 874 27.72 -8.71 0.02
CA GLU A 874 28.64 -7.70 -0.52
C GLU A 874 29.75 -8.34 -1.33
N HIS A 875 30.41 -9.36 -0.77
CA HIS A 875 31.48 -10.08 -1.44
C HIS A 875 31.03 -10.71 -2.76
N HIS A 876 29.91 -11.44 -2.76
CA HIS A 876 29.41 -12.08 -3.96
C HIS A 876 28.89 -11.07 -4.98
N TYR A 877 28.28 -9.97 -4.53
CA TYR A 877 27.77 -8.96 -5.43
C TYR A 877 28.89 -8.17 -6.10
N HIS A 878 29.93 -7.77 -5.37
CA HIS A 878 31.13 -7.18 -5.96
C HIS A 878 31.79 -8.11 -6.96
N THR A 879 31.95 -9.39 -6.61
CA THR A 879 32.54 -10.39 -7.52
C THR A 879 31.70 -10.57 -8.79
N TYR A 880 30.37 -10.57 -8.66
CA TYR A 880 29.45 -10.60 -9.80
C TYR A 880 29.59 -9.35 -10.68
N LEU A 881 29.67 -8.15 -10.09
CA LEU A 881 29.85 -6.90 -10.83
C LEU A 881 31.21 -6.85 -11.53
N ASP A 882 32.29 -7.33 -10.90
CA ASP A 882 33.61 -7.44 -11.55
C ASP A 882 33.60 -8.43 -12.71
N GLY A 883 32.97 -9.59 -12.51
CA GLY A 883 32.82 -10.61 -13.55
C GLY A 883 31.99 -10.12 -14.75
N LEU A 884 30.99 -9.25 -14.54
CA LEU A 884 30.23 -8.64 -15.62
C LEU A 884 31.13 -7.84 -16.57
N THR A 885 32.07 -7.04 -16.03
CA THR A 885 32.99 -6.25 -16.87
C THR A 885 33.94 -7.15 -17.67
N LYS A 886 34.35 -8.29 -17.10
CA LYS A 886 35.32 -9.21 -17.72
C LYS A 886 34.69 -10.16 -18.74
N LEU A 887 33.56 -10.76 -18.39
CA LEU A 887 32.91 -11.83 -19.16
C LEU A 887 31.85 -11.29 -20.13
N TYR A 888 31.32 -10.10 -19.86
CA TYR A 888 30.27 -9.44 -20.65
C TYR A 888 30.62 -7.97 -20.93
N PRO A 889 31.81 -7.67 -21.50
CA PRO A 889 32.33 -6.31 -21.68
C PRO A 889 31.52 -5.44 -22.66
N TYR A 890 30.48 -5.98 -23.27
CA TYR A 890 29.64 -5.26 -24.24
C TYR A 890 28.19 -5.13 -23.76
N GLU A 891 27.90 -5.59 -22.56
CA GLU A 891 26.56 -5.48 -22.00
C GLU A 891 26.31 -4.11 -21.39
N LYS A 892 25.10 -3.61 -21.59
CA LYS A 892 24.68 -2.34 -21.00
C LYS A 892 24.60 -2.49 -19.48
N ARG A 893 25.33 -1.64 -18.74
CA ARG A 893 25.08 -1.45 -17.30
C ARG A 893 23.76 -0.71 -17.09
N THR A 894 23.03 -1.10 -16.05
CA THR A 894 21.69 -0.59 -15.73
C THR A 894 21.65 -0.07 -14.31
N SER A 895 20.69 0.83 -14.03
CA SER A 895 20.50 1.35 -12.68
C SER A 895 20.16 0.25 -11.67
N VAL A 896 19.58 -0.88 -12.10
CA VAL A 896 19.28 -2.04 -11.24
C VAL A 896 20.56 -2.66 -10.67
N GLN A 897 21.63 -2.75 -11.47
CA GLN A 897 22.92 -3.25 -10.99
C GLN A 897 23.56 -2.29 -9.98
N HIS A 898 23.44 -0.98 -10.20
CA HIS A 898 23.92 0.00 -9.23
C HIS A 898 23.08 -0.03 -7.93
N ALA A 899 21.75 -0.15 -8.04
CA ALA A 899 20.86 -0.24 -6.88
C ALA A 899 21.21 -1.42 -5.96
N GLY A 900 21.71 -2.53 -6.52
CA GLY A 900 22.14 -3.68 -5.74
C GLY A 900 23.31 -3.39 -4.79
N LEU A 901 24.13 -2.37 -5.06
CA LEU A 901 25.20 -1.94 -4.17
C LEU A 901 24.68 -1.34 -2.85
N HIS A 902 23.43 -0.87 -2.82
CA HIS A 902 22.81 -0.27 -1.64
C HIS A 902 22.02 -1.27 -0.79
N ILE A 903 21.76 -2.48 -1.32
CA ILE A 903 21.03 -3.53 -0.60
C ILE A 903 21.62 -3.85 0.79
N PRO A 904 22.94 -4.01 0.94
CA PRO A 904 23.56 -4.26 2.26
C PRO A 904 23.22 -3.20 3.31
N THR A 905 23.16 -1.92 2.92
CA THR A 905 22.75 -0.82 3.81
C THR A 905 21.35 -1.05 4.37
N PHE A 906 20.41 -1.48 3.53
CA PHE A 906 19.04 -1.78 3.99
C PHE A 906 18.97 -3.06 4.82
N LEU A 907 19.74 -4.10 4.50
CA LEU A 907 19.77 -5.32 5.32
C LEU A 907 20.30 -5.03 6.73
N ARG A 908 21.32 -4.17 6.85
CA ARG A 908 21.84 -3.73 8.16
C ARG A 908 20.85 -2.85 8.92
N ALA A 909 20.11 -1.98 8.22
CA ALA A 909 19.19 -1.05 8.87
C ALA A 909 17.82 -1.67 9.23
N LEU A 910 17.27 -2.53 8.35
CA LEU A 910 15.91 -3.05 8.40
C LEU A 910 15.84 -4.56 8.66
N GLY A 911 16.96 -5.28 8.61
CA GLY A 911 16.99 -6.73 8.78
C GLY A 911 16.59 -7.51 7.52
N PRO A 912 16.04 -8.73 7.65
CA PRO A 912 15.77 -9.61 6.50
C PRO A 912 14.76 -9.01 5.52
N SER A 913 15.11 -9.00 4.23
CA SER A 913 14.25 -8.41 3.18
C SER A 913 12.91 -9.10 2.98
N THR A 914 12.74 -10.32 3.49
CA THR A 914 11.45 -11.03 3.52
C THR A 914 10.42 -10.33 4.43
N ARG A 915 10.86 -9.45 5.33
CA ARG A 915 10.03 -8.70 6.30
C ARG A 915 9.55 -7.35 5.79
N TYR A 916 9.90 -6.98 4.57
CA TYR A 916 9.41 -5.76 3.94
C TYR A 916 9.27 -5.91 2.43
N SER A 917 9.19 -7.14 1.90
CA SER A 917 9.13 -7.36 0.44
C SER A 917 7.82 -6.89 -0.19
N GLU A 918 7.93 -6.35 -1.40
CA GLU A 918 6.82 -5.95 -2.28
C GLU A 918 5.98 -7.13 -2.84
N SER A 919 6.38 -8.38 -2.61
CA SER A 919 5.58 -9.57 -3.00
C SER A 919 4.16 -9.55 -2.41
N THR A 920 3.99 -8.94 -1.23
CA THR A 920 2.67 -8.77 -0.60
C THR A 920 1.78 -7.83 -1.42
N CYS A 921 2.33 -6.73 -1.94
CA CYS A 921 1.58 -5.77 -2.76
C CYS A 921 1.03 -6.44 -4.03
N GLU A 922 1.88 -7.22 -4.72
CA GLU A 922 1.49 -8.01 -5.90
C GLU A 922 0.36 -9.02 -5.60
N MET A 923 0.38 -9.63 -4.41
CA MET A 923 -0.70 -10.51 -3.97
C MET A 923 -2.01 -9.74 -3.81
N PHE A 924 -1.99 -8.58 -3.15
CA PHE A 924 -3.19 -7.75 -2.97
C PHE A 924 -3.73 -7.20 -4.29
N ILE A 925 -2.84 -6.81 -5.21
CA ILE A 925 -3.22 -6.41 -6.57
C ILE A 925 -3.86 -7.57 -7.32
N GLY A 926 -3.33 -8.79 -7.19
CA GLY A 926 -3.96 -10.00 -7.74
C GLY A 926 -5.39 -10.18 -7.25
N LEU A 927 -5.64 -9.97 -5.96
CA LEU A 927 -6.99 -10.02 -5.39
C LEU A 927 -7.90 -8.95 -5.99
N LEU A 928 -7.41 -7.72 -6.17
CA LEU A 928 -8.19 -6.64 -6.80
C LEU A 928 -8.52 -6.94 -8.27
N GLN A 929 -7.59 -7.55 -9.01
CA GLN A 929 -7.78 -7.95 -10.41
C GLN A 929 -8.82 -9.06 -10.60
N ASP A 930 -9.01 -9.91 -9.59
CA ASP A 930 -9.99 -10.99 -9.61
C ASP A 930 -11.43 -10.50 -9.30
N ILE A 931 -11.58 -9.26 -8.82
CA ILE A 931 -12.89 -8.65 -8.59
C ILE A 931 -13.60 -8.39 -9.93
N SER A 932 -14.80 -8.94 -10.10
CA SER A 932 -15.60 -8.72 -11.31
C SER A 932 -16.01 -7.25 -11.43
N THR A 933 -15.52 -6.57 -12.48
CA THR A 933 -15.88 -5.18 -12.80
C THR A 933 -16.89 -5.11 -13.95
N ASN A 934 -17.58 -3.98 -14.09
CA ASN A 934 -18.52 -3.72 -15.20
C ASN A 934 -17.81 -3.17 -16.45
N PHE A 935 -16.48 -3.11 -16.46
CA PHE A 935 -15.63 -2.58 -17.53
C PHE A 935 -15.91 -1.11 -17.92
N LYS A 936 -16.42 -0.29 -16.99
CA LYS A 936 -16.72 1.13 -17.25
C LYS A 936 -16.19 2.04 -16.12
N PHE A 937 -15.38 3.03 -16.47
CA PHE A 937 -14.93 4.09 -15.55
C PHE A 937 -16.00 5.15 -15.32
N GLY A 938 -16.03 5.72 -14.10
CA GLY A 938 -16.89 6.86 -13.75
C GLY A 938 -18.40 6.62 -13.78
N THR A 939 -18.85 5.42 -14.14
CA THR A 939 -20.28 5.07 -14.29
C THR A 939 -20.76 4.17 -13.16
N SER A 940 -20.58 4.57 -11.89
CA SER A 940 -21.34 3.93 -10.80
C SER A 940 -22.83 4.25 -11.01
N SER A 941 -23.66 3.24 -11.27
CA SER A 941 -25.12 3.36 -11.47
C SER A 941 -25.79 4.23 -10.42
#